data_AF-A0A2M9GNB5-F1
#
_entry.id   AF-A0A2M9GNB5-F1
#
_cell.length_a   1.000
_cell.length_b   1.000
_cell.length_c   1.000
_cell.angle_alpha   90.00
_cell.angle_beta   90.00
_cell.angle_gamma   90.00
#
_symmetry.space_group_name_H-M   'P 1'
#
loop_
_entity.id
_entity.type
_entity.pdbx_description
1 polymer ?
#
loop_
_entity_poly.entity_id
_entity_poly.type
_entity_poly.pdbx_seq_one_letter_code
_entity_poly.pdbx_strand_id
1 'polypeptide(L)'
;MYHDEREIIAEQMIDKLESQCPGYLDVSGDDRLLLMLIIVARLWSPPKTQLDLAHELLQNSVVASMDLKKLAQLTLHTRRVIGSGLEAADLLIHLAAKLIASKLGIDYRHPKLVAALVGTVQSTLSTSLLEVMPNTAELSLGLLGDGPRRSFPMVGNIDSYLGCLIGIRLAAEGIKANFVNPGRYQRSAKATFLFDAPYVDQEPMLHALHEVLTHNVQSRLVVIQNWTRAKTSGLWKEMQALIHGRAYVEAIIDFSSLPTASDHCTAIILNTGGVQDEVLYVDVSVANTSLPMDGIERMLLAGCIYNLWQGRHFHRGEEYLSVEVVRFLNNYFLDGFKPIRGLCNTSKKLPKTMGKARRATGEFVKTLSGGVPERTLTDTSKMVADRLTARAKACCCYVIGNNGEGKSFLLRDIVYRLAEVKTHSIGIPMSHAHRFPQDDTSVSAFFEYRGAINKRIMPNIRVISSSPDKVALLNACLGLVGFSLRTFLTLKSKSDLDRHGDPRRDELDLAVEEDVRYLNSDRGAFSAYTLNFVREKYRTIAFEHLSSGEQSILNLLINIISSNALNTTFLIDEPEISLHVGWQQIVPRILTLLSERLGASFIVATHSPVLIANAAKDDICYVSRFAELKEIPIDERHSVETLLMDGFGTYTPHNREVHERCAKVVASIISAVNTPDVVVQVSEATDKLKQFEKSIHKELLTDSDERTASDLDLVRKTLGAVSMLLKQSEASHG
;
A
#
# COMPACT_ATOMS: atom_id res chain seq x y z
N MET A 1 -1.43 -9.67 1.41
CA MET A 1 -1.38 -11.07 0.93
C MET A 1 -2.71 -11.65 1.30
N TYR A 2 -3.47 -12.19 0.34
CA TYR A 2 -4.91 -12.47 0.50
C TYR A 2 -5.17 -13.77 1.25
N HIS A 3 -5.26 -13.74 2.57
CA HIS A 3 -5.71 -14.90 3.31
C HIS A 3 -6.81 -14.53 4.29
N ASP A 4 -8.04 -14.88 3.88
CA ASP A 4 -9.13 -15.14 4.81
C ASP A 4 -8.71 -16.37 5.62
N GLU A 5 -8.57 -16.24 6.94
CA GLU A 5 -8.15 -17.35 7.82
C GLU A 5 -9.02 -18.60 7.62
N ARG A 6 -10.31 -18.40 7.30
CA ARG A 6 -11.25 -19.51 7.01
C ARG A 6 -10.85 -20.32 5.80
N GLU A 7 -10.25 -19.70 4.79
CA GLU A 7 -9.77 -20.42 3.59
C GLU A 7 -8.49 -21.19 3.86
N ILE A 8 -7.57 -20.64 4.66
CA ILE A 8 -6.38 -21.38 5.10
C ILE A 8 -6.83 -22.64 5.86
N ILE A 9 -7.75 -22.46 6.81
CA ILE A 9 -8.31 -23.56 7.60
C ILE A 9 -9.01 -24.58 6.69
N ALA A 10 -9.79 -24.13 5.71
CA ALA A 10 -10.48 -25.00 4.77
C ALA A 10 -9.50 -25.80 3.87
N GLU A 11 -8.42 -25.20 3.36
CA GLU A 11 -7.38 -25.94 2.62
C GLU A 11 -6.69 -26.98 3.51
N GLN A 12 -6.29 -26.60 4.73
CA GLN A 12 -5.71 -27.55 5.69
C GLN A 12 -6.68 -28.70 6.02
N MET A 13 -7.98 -28.42 6.05
CA MET A 13 -9.02 -29.42 6.25
C MET A 13 -9.14 -30.37 5.06
N ILE A 14 -9.03 -29.86 3.83
CA ILE A 14 -8.99 -30.70 2.61
C ILE A 14 -7.78 -31.65 2.69
N ASP A 15 -6.58 -31.14 2.98
CA ASP A 15 -5.37 -31.96 3.13
C ASP A 15 -5.52 -33.02 4.24
N LYS A 16 -6.15 -32.65 5.35
CA LYS A 16 -6.43 -33.56 6.46
C LYS A 16 -7.44 -34.65 6.07
N LEU A 17 -8.46 -34.32 5.28
CA LEU A 17 -9.41 -35.28 4.75
C LEU A 17 -8.76 -36.23 3.75
N GLU A 18 -7.91 -35.73 2.86
CA GLU A 18 -7.18 -36.57 1.89
C GLU A 18 -6.22 -37.54 2.59
N SER A 19 -5.52 -37.10 3.63
CA SER A 19 -4.57 -37.93 4.38
C SER A 19 -5.25 -38.95 5.31
N GLN A 20 -6.33 -38.57 6.00
CA GLN A 20 -7.00 -39.44 6.98
C GLN A 20 -8.13 -40.29 6.38
N CYS A 21 -8.64 -39.92 5.21
CA CYS A 21 -9.70 -40.63 4.50
C CYS A 21 -9.26 -40.93 3.04
N PRO A 22 -8.30 -41.86 2.83
CA PRO A 22 -7.69 -42.10 1.53
C PRO A 22 -8.69 -42.54 0.44
N GLY A 23 -9.89 -42.98 0.80
CA GLY A 23 -10.95 -43.29 -0.17
C GLY A 23 -11.43 -42.09 -1.00
N TYR A 24 -11.08 -40.84 -0.62
CA TYR A 24 -11.25 -39.67 -1.50
C TYR A 24 -10.25 -39.66 -2.66
N LEU A 25 -9.05 -40.20 -2.47
CA LEU A 25 -7.99 -40.23 -3.51
C LEU A 25 -8.32 -41.17 -4.67
N ASP A 26 -9.30 -42.07 -4.48
CA ASP A 26 -9.84 -42.92 -5.55
C ASP A 26 -10.60 -42.11 -6.62
N VAL A 27 -10.92 -40.84 -6.33
CA VAL A 27 -11.57 -39.91 -7.24
C VAL A 27 -10.58 -38.79 -7.61
N SER A 28 -10.49 -38.44 -8.88
CA SER A 28 -9.52 -37.45 -9.38
C SER A 28 -10.11 -36.05 -9.54
N GLY A 29 -9.31 -35.02 -9.27
CA GLY A 29 -9.63 -33.63 -9.63
C GLY A 29 -10.90 -33.09 -8.99
N ASP A 30 -11.70 -32.36 -9.76
CA ASP A 30 -12.93 -31.71 -9.29
C ASP A 30 -13.98 -32.68 -8.77
N ASP A 31 -14.05 -33.90 -9.30
CA ASP A 31 -14.98 -34.92 -8.82
C ASP A 31 -14.70 -35.31 -7.36
N ARG A 32 -13.44 -35.21 -6.92
CA ARG A 32 -13.05 -35.43 -5.52
C ARG A 32 -13.59 -34.33 -4.62
N LEU A 33 -13.38 -33.08 -5.03
CA LEU A 33 -13.86 -31.91 -4.29
C LEU A 33 -15.40 -31.90 -4.24
N LEU A 34 -16.05 -32.31 -5.31
CA LEU A 34 -17.51 -32.49 -5.37
C LEU A 34 -17.98 -33.58 -4.40
N LEU A 35 -17.30 -34.73 -4.37
CA LEU A 35 -17.59 -35.79 -3.40
C LEU A 35 -17.44 -35.31 -1.95
N MET A 36 -16.36 -34.59 -1.64
CA MET A 36 -16.16 -33.95 -0.33
C MET A 36 -17.32 -33.00 -0.01
N LEU A 37 -17.68 -32.11 -0.93
CA LEU A 37 -18.77 -31.15 -0.75
C LEU A 37 -20.09 -31.86 -0.47
N ILE A 38 -20.44 -32.89 -1.24
CA ILE A 38 -21.68 -33.66 -1.08
C ILE A 38 -21.74 -34.34 0.29
N ILE A 39 -20.61 -34.90 0.77
CA ILE A 39 -20.55 -35.55 2.08
C ILE A 39 -20.67 -34.51 3.19
N VAL A 40 -19.86 -33.45 3.15
CA VAL A 40 -19.86 -32.40 4.18
C VAL A 40 -21.23 -31.73 4.27
N ALA A 41 -21.91 -31.55 3.14
CA ALA A 41 -23.24 -30.94 3.07
C ALA A 41 -24.33 -31.73 3.80
N ARG A 42 -24.05 -32.98 4.21
CA ARG A 42 -24.98 -33.88 4.92
C ARG A 42 -24.69 -34.01 6.42
N LEU A 43 -23.62 -33.40 6.91
CA LEU A 43 -23.18 -33.54 8.30
C LEU A 43 -23.82 -32.49 9.22
N TRP A 44 -23.81 -32.74 10.54
CA TRP A 44 -24.28 -31.82 11.61
C TRP A 44 -25.70 -31.23 11.45
N SER A 45 -26.67 -32.02 11.01
CA SER A 45 -28.09 -31.62 10.89
C SER A 45 -28.29 -30.39 9.98
N PRO A 46 -27.95 -30.52 8.68
CA PRO A 46 -27.96 -29.38 7.78
C PRO A 46 -29.39 -28.94 7.43
N PRO A 47 -29.58 -27.69 6.96
CA PRO A 47 -30.87 -27.21 6.47
C PRO A 47 -31.42 -28.12 5.37
N LYS A 48 -32.74 -28.29 5.32
CA LYS A 48 -33.40 -29.13 4.28
C LYS A 48 -32.99 -28.72 2.87
N THR A 49 -32.89 -27.42 2.61
CA THR A 49 -32.46 -26.88 1.31
C THR A 49 -31.06 -27.34 0.91
N GLN A 50 -30.11 -27.38 1.85
CA GLN A 50 -28.76 -27.85 1.60
C GLN A 50 -28.75 -29.35 1.27
N LEU A 51 -29.57 -30.13 1.98
CA LEU A 51 -29.72 -31.57 1.79
C LEU A 51 -30.32 -31.91 0.41
N ASP A 52 -31.36 -31.18 0.01
CA ASP A 52 -32.03 -31.31 -1.28
C ASP A 52 -31.05 -30.99 -2.43
N LEU A 53 -30.28 -29.90 -2.32
CA LEU A 53 -29.28 -29.52 -3.33
C LEU A 53 -28.10 -30.51 -3.40
N ALA A 54 -27.62 -31.01 -2.26
CA ALA A 54 -26.57 -32.03 -2.23
C ALA A 54 -27.04 -33.36 -2.82
N HIS A 55 -28.34 -33.66 -2.76
CA HIS A 55 -28.93 -34.82 -3.43
C HIS A 55 -29.00 -34.61 -4.95
N GLU A 56 -29.40 -33.43 -5.43
CA GLU A 56 -29.40 -33.08 -6.86
C GLU A 56 -27.98 -33.18 -7.48
N LEU A 57 -26.95 -32.68 -6.79
CA LEU A 57 -25.55 -32.82 -7.23
C LEU A 57 -25.08 -34.28 -7.28
N LEU A 58 -25.53 -35.12 -6.33
CA LEU A 58 -25.19 -36.53 -6.32
C LEU A 58 -25.78 -37.27 -7.53
N GLN A 59 -27.01 -36.93 -7.94
CA GLN A 59 -27.67 -37.58 -9.08
C GLN A 59 -27.05 -37.21 -10.44
N ASN A 60 -26.45 -36.03 -10.54
CA ASN A 60 -25.94 -35.47 -11.80
C ASN A 60 -24.41 -35.53 -11.96
N SER A 61 -23.71 -36.41 -11.22
CA SER A 61 -22.24 -36.49 -11.21
C SER A 61 -21.70 -37.91 -11.38
N VAL A 62 -20.40 -38.02 -11.70
CA VAL A 62 -19.65 -39.31 -11.75
C VAL A 62 -19.79 -40.08 -10.42
N VAL A 63 -19.99 -39.35 -9.33
CA VAL A 63 -20.22 -39.84 -7.96
C VAL A 63 -21.50 -40.67 -7.83
N ALA A 64 -22.49 -40.51 -8.72
CA ALA A 64 -23.73 -41.28 -8.73
C ALA A 64 -23.50 -42.81 -8.84
N SER A 65 -22.37 -43.21 -9.42
CA SER A 65 -21.99 -44.60 -9.63
C SER A 65 -21.25 -45.25 -8.45
N MET A 66 -20.99 -44.51 -7.36
CA MET A 66 -20.26 -45.03 -6.20
C MET A 66 -21.09 -45.98 -5.33
N ASP A 67 -20.43 -47.01 -4.77
CA ASP A 67 -21.03 -47.93 -3.81
C ASP A 67 -21.52 -47.19 -2.55
N LEU A 68 -22.80 -47.39 -2.21
CA LEU A 68 -23.45 -46.83 -1.03
C LEU A 68 -22.70 -47.17 0.27
N LYS A 69 -22.08 -48.36 0.37
CA LYS A 69 -21.27 -48.73 1.54
C LYS A 69 -20.02 -47.86 1.66
N LYS A 70 -19.36 -47.58 0.54
CA LYS A 70 -18.18 -46.71 0.47
C LYS A 70 -18.54 -45.26 0.84
N LEU A 71 -19.67 -44.76 0.34
CA LEU A 71 -20.18 -43.43 0.68
C LEU A 71 -20.50 -43.31 2.19
N ALA A 72 -21.13 -44.32 2.78
CA ALA A 72 -21.41 -44.36 4.22
C ALA A 72 -20.14 -44.40 5.07
N GLN A 73 -19.12 -45.17 4.65
CA GLN A 73 -17.81 -45.20 5.30
C GLN A 73 -17.13 -43.84 5.24
N LEU A 74 -17.04 -43.21 4.05
CA LEU A 74 -16.45 -41.88 3.91
C LEU A 74 -17.14 -40.84 4.78
N THR A 75 -18.48 -40.85 4.81
CA THR A 75 -19.28 -39.96 5.66
C THR A 75 -18.92 -40.09 7.14
N LEU A 76 -18.77 -41.31 7.64
CA LEU A 76 -18.38 -41.55 9.04
C LEU A 76 -16.98 -41.03 9.35
N HIS A 77 -16.03 -41.23 8.44
CA HIS A 77 -14.64 -40.79 8.65
C HIS A 77 -14.53 -39.26 8.56
N THR A 78 -15.18 -38.64 7.57
CA THR A 78 -15.24 -37.17 7.43
C THR A 78 -15.84 -36.52 8.67
N ARG A 79 -16.88 -37.13 9.26
CA ARG A 79 -17.47 -36.65 10.52
C ARG A 79 -16.49 -36.64 11.70
N ARG A 80 -15.50 -37.52 11.71
CA ARG A 80 -14.46 -37.56 12.77
C ARG A 80 -13.38 -36.51 12.56
N VAL A 81 -13.13 -36.11 11.32
CA VAL A 81 -12.06 -35.17 10.96
C VAL A 81 -12.48 -33.73 11.19
N ILE A 82 -13.71 -33.38 10.79
CA ILE A 82 -14.30 -32.05 10.96
C ILE A 82 -14.90 -31.97 12.37
N GLY A 83 -14.44 -31.00 13.17
CA GLY A 83 -14.74 -30.94 14.61
C GLY A 83 -16.09 -30.31 14.94
N SER A 84 -16.60 -29.43 14.08
CA SER A 84 -17.82 -28.65 14.36
C SER A 84 -18.65 -28.36 13.11
N GLY A 85 -19.89 -27.95 13.31
CA GLY A 85 -20.76 -27.49 12.22
C GLY A 85 -20.30 -26.18 11.57
N LEU A 86 -19.59 -25.32 12.31
CA LEU A 86 -19.02 -24.07 11.79
C LEU A 86 -17.88 -24.38 10.80
N GLU A 87 -16.96 -25.26 11.19
CA GLU A 87 -15.88 -25.75 10.32
C GLU A 87 -16.43 -26.43 9.04
N ALA A 88 -17.55 -27.16 9.17
CA ALA A 88 -18.22 -27.75 8.02
C ALA A 88 -18.78 -26.68 7.07
N ALA A 89 -19.35 -25.59 7.59
CA ALA A 89 -19.87 -24.48 6.79
C ALA A 89 -18.74 -23.76 6.04
N ASP A 90 -17.65 -23.40 6.72
CA ASP A 90 -16.49 -22.75 6.09
C ASP A 90 -15.88 -23.62 4.98
N LEU A 91 -15.75 -24.94 5.23
CA LEU A 91 -15.30 -25.89 4.24
C LEU A 91 -16.25 -25.99 3.04
N LEU A 92 -17.58 -26.00 3.27
CA LEU A 92 -18.58 -26.03 2.19
C LEU A 92 -18.50 -24.80 1.31
N ILE A 93 -18.38 -23.63 1.91
CA ILE A 93 -18.21 -22.36 1.19
C ILE A 93 -16.98 -22.48 0.31
N HIS A 94 -15.84 -22.88 0.87
CA HIS A 94 -14.57 -22.98 0.15
C HIS A 94 -14.60 -24.00 -0.99
N LEU A 95 -15.10 -25.22 -0.75
CA LEU A 95 -15.24 -26.27 -1.76
C LEU A 95 -16.15 -25.81 -2.91
N ALA A 96 -17.28 -25.18 -2.60
CA ALA A 96 -18.18 -24.65 -3.61
C ALA A 96 -17.51 -23.55 -4.43
N ALA A 97 -16.72 -22.66 -3.81
CA ALA A 97 -15.91 -21.66 -4.51
C ALA A 97 -14.99 -22.30 -5.54
N LYS A 98 -14.20 -23.30 -5.13
CA LYS A 98 -13.23 -23.98 -6.00
C LYS A 98 -13.91 -24.67 -7.18
N LEU A 99 -15.03 -25.36 -6.94
CA LEU A 99 -15.78 -26.06 -8.00
C LEU A 99 -16.44 -25.09 -8.99
N ILE A 100 -17.04 -24.01 -8.49
CA ILE A 100 -17.60 -22.94 -9.34
C ILE A 100 -16.49 -22.31 -10.17
N ALA A 101 -15.39 -21.92 -9.52
CA ALA A 101 -14.26 -21.26 -10.16
C ALA A 101 -13.60 -22.15 -11.23
N SER A 102 -13.44 -23.45 -10.96
CA SER A 102 -12.93 -24.42 -11.92
C SER A 102 -13.85 -24.55 -13.15
N LYS A 103 -15.16 -24.72 -12.94
CA LYS A 103 -16.15 -24.79 -14.03
C LYS A 103 -16.14 -23.55 -14.92
N LEU A 104 -15.93 -22.40 -14.30
CA LEU A 104 -15.87 -21.11 -14.97
C LEU A 104 -14.48 -20.78 -15.54
N GLY A 105 -13.45 -21.56 -15.20
CA GLY A 105 -12.08 -21.30 -15.61
C GLY A 105 -11.51 -20.01 -15.02
N ILE A 106 -11.82 -19.68 -13.77
CA ILE A 106 -11.34 -18.48 -13.04
C ILE A 106 -10.62 -18.89 -11.75
N ASP A 107 -9.83 -17.98 -11.17
CA ASP A 107 -9.32 -18.17 -9.81
C ASP A 107 -10.45 -17.88 -8.81
N TYR A 108 -10.59 -18.73 -7.78
CA TYR A 108 -11.68 -18.61 -6.80
C TYR A 108 -11.64 -17.31 -5.99
N ARG A 109 -10.51 -16.58 -5.99
CA ARG A 109 -10.36 -15.26 -5.36
C ARG A 109 -10.80 -14.12 -6.26
N HIS A 110 -10.95 -14.33 -7.58
CA HIS A 110 -11.38 -13.28 -8.51
C HIS A 110 -12.73 -12.64 -8.10
N PRO A 111 -13.78 -13.41 -7.79
CA PRO A 111 -15.08 -12.82 -7.41
C PRO A 111 -15.02 -11.94 -6.15
N LYS A 112 -14.05 -12.18 -5.24
CA LYS A 112 -13.82 -11.32 -4.06
C LYS A 112 -13.37 -9.93 -4.43
N LEU A 113 -12.51 -9.81 -5.45
CA LEU A 113 -12.03 -8.53 -5.97
C LEU A 113 -13.19 -7.74 -6.56
N VAL A 114 -14.03 -8.42 -7.34
CA VAL A 114 -15.21 -7.82 -7.96
C VAL A 114 -16.23 -7.41 -6.90
N ALA A 115 -16.46 -8.25 -5.89
CA ALA A 115 -17.35 -7.92 -4.78
C ALA A 115 -16.86 -6.71 -3.96
N ALA A 116 -15.54 -6.56 -3.77
CA ALA A 116 -14.98 -5.39 -3.10
C ALA A 116 -15.29 -4.11 -3.87
N LEU A 117 -14.99 -4.08 -5.17
CA LEU A 117 -15.28 -2.93 -6.02
C LEU A 117 -16.79 -2.64 -6.09
N VAL A 118 -17.59 -3.62 -6.50
CA VAL A 118 -19.03 -3.44 -6.75
C VAL A 118 -19.77 -3.15 -5.44
N GLY A 119 -19.41 -3.83 -4.35
CA GLY A 119 -19.96 -3.58 -3.02
C GLY A 119 -19.70 -2.15 -2.55
N THR A 120 -18.47 -1.65 -2.71
CA THR A 120 -18.13 -0.25 -2.40
C THR A 120 -18.89 0.74 -3.28
N VAL A 121 -19.01 0.48 -4.59
CA VAL A 121 -19.82 1.33 -5.48
C VAL A 121 -21.29 1.36 -5.07
N GLN A 122 -21.83 0.19 -4.73
CA GLN A 122 -23.22 -0.02 -4.38
C GLN A 122 -23.57 0.53 -2.99
N SER A 123 -22.60 0.63 -2.08
CA SER A 123 -22.83 1.09 -0.70
C SER A 123 -23.44 2.50 -0.62
N THR A 124 -23.16 3.34 -1.61
CA THR A 124 -23.63 4.73 -1.69
C THR A 124 -24.80 4.93 -2.65
N LEU A 125 -25.33 3.83 -3.21
CA LEU A 125 -26.48 3.85 -4.10
C LEU A 125 -27.75 3.36 -3.38
N SER A 126 -28.88 3.98 -3.72
CA SER A 126 -30.21 3.54 -3.30
C SER A 126 -30.87 2.56 -4.29
N THR A 127 -30.21 2.30 -5.42
CA THR A 127 -30.69 1.39 -6.48
C THR A 127 -30.52 -0.07 -6.08
N SER A 128 -31.26 -0.99 -6.68
CA SER A 128 -31.00 -2.42 -6.50
C SER A 128 -29.74 -2.86 -7.25
N LEU A 129 -29.11 -3.96 -6.82
CA LEU A 129 -28.01 -4.63 -7.52
C LEU A 129 -28.48 -6.00 -8.00
N LEU A 130 -28.20 -6.34 -9.26
CA LEU A 130 -28.50 -7.62 -9.87
C LEU A 130 -27.22 -8.21 -10.48
N GLU A 131 -26.94 -9.48 -10.16
CA GLU A 131 -25.89 -10.24 -10.84
C GLU A 131 -26.45 -10.90 -12.11
N VAL A 132 -26.04 -10.40 -13.27
CA VAL A 132 -26.50 -10.89 -14.58
C VAL A 132 -25.86 -12.23 -14.92
N MET A 133 -24.59 -12.39 -14.55
CA MET A 133 -23.80 -13.59 -14.77
C MET A 133 -23.28 -14.09 -13.41
N PRO A 134 -24.13 -14.76 -12.61
CA PRO A 134 -23.77 -15.13 -11.25
C PRO A 134 -22.63 -16.15 -11.24
N ASN A 135 -21.69 -15.96 -10.30
CA ASN A 135 -20.53 -16.83 -10.12
C ASN A 135 -20.51 -17.47 -8.72
N THR A 136 -19.61 -17.08 -7.81
CA THR A 136 -19.58 -17.57 -6.43
C THR A 136 -20.53 -16.84 -5.48
N ALA A 137 -21.34 -15.89 -6.00
CA ALA A 137 -22.31 -15.10 -5.23
C ALA A 137 -21.67 -14.35 -4.03
N GLU A 138 -20.44 -13.90 -4.20
CA GLU A 138 -19.62 -13.31 -3.14
C GLU A 138 -20.28 -12.05 -2.52
N LEU A 139 -20.95 -11.25 -3.34
CA LEU A 139 -21.70 -10.08 -2.90
C LEU A 139 -22.77 -10.43 -1.87
N SER A 140 -23.39 -11.62 -1.95
CA SER A 140 -24.42 -12.08 -1.02
C SER A 140 -23.85 -12.58 0.32
N LEU A 141 -22.61 -13.06 0.33
CA LEU A 141 -21.92 -13.52 1.54
C LEU A 141 -21.34 -12.37 2.38
N GLY A 142 -21.06 -11.23 1.75
CA GLY A 142 -20.30 -10.14 2.36
C GLY A 142 -18.80 -10.37 2.23
N LEU A 143 -18.01 -9.28 2.26
CA LEU A 143 -16.58 -9.37 2.07
C LEU A 143 -15.91 -9.87 3.36
N LEU A 144 -15.13 -10.96 3.29
CA LEU A 144 -14.42 -11.51 4.46
C LEU A 144 -15.34 -11.82 5.68
N GLY A 145 -16.64 -12.00 5.44
CA GLY A 145 -17.63 -12.27 6.50
C GLY A 145 -18.25 -11.02 7.14
N ASP A 146 -17.77 -9.83 6.79
CA ASP A 146 -18.27 -8.52 7.23
C ASP A 146 -19.16 -7.87 6.15
N GLY A 147 -20.41 -7.55 6.52
CA GLY A 147 -21.40 -6.97 5.61
C GLY A 147 -22.82 -7.51 5.80
N PRO A 148 -23.85 -6.87 5.21
CA PRO A 148 -25.22 -7.37 5.30
C PRO A 148 -25.36 -8.67 4.49
N ARG A 149 -25.34 -9.83 5.18
CA ARG A 149 -25.67 -11.16 4.63
C ARG A 149 -27.11 -11.19 4.12
N ARG A 150 -27.29 -10.83 2.84
CA ARG A 150 -28.59 -10.78 2.16
C ARG A 150 -28.40 -11.35 0.77
N SER A 151 -29.36 -12.16 0.33
CA SER A 151 -29.29 -12.69 -1.03
C SER A 151 -29.59 -11.59 -2.04
N PHE A 152 -28.56 -11.16 -2.75
CA PHE A 152 -28.73 -10.35 -3.95
C PHE A 152 -29.43 -11.18 -5.03
N PRO A 153 -30.29 -10.55 -5.84
CA PRO A 153 -30.92 -11.24 -6.95
C PRO A 153 -29.87 -11.61 -8.01
N MET A 154 -29.97 -12.83 -8.52
CA MET A 154 -29.09 -13.42 -9.53
C MET A 154 -29.94 -13.96 -10.67
N VAL A 155 -29.48 -13.87 -11.92
CA VAL A 155 -30.23 -14.44 -13.05
C VAL A 155 -30.31 -15.96 -12.93
N GLY A 156 -31.53 -16.50 -12.99
CA GLY A 156 -31.82 -17.91 -12.73
C GLY A 156 -31.70 -18.85 -13.93
N ASN A 157 -31.54 -18.33 -15.16
CA ASN A 157 -31.36 -19.16 -16.35
C ASN A 157 -29.89 -19.60 -16.51
N ILE A 158 -29.38 -20.23 -15.46
CA ILE A 158 -28.02 -20.78 -15.41
C ILE A 158 -28.08 -22.31 -15.39
N ASP A 159 -26.96 -22.92 -15.72
CA ASP A 159 -26.76 -24.36 -15.61
C ASP A 159 -27.12 -24.87 -14.20
N SER A 160 -27.89 -25.96 -14.11
CA SER A 160 -28.42 -26.50 -12.83
C SER A 160 -27.30 -26.89 -11.86
N TYR A 161 -26.18 -27.41 -12.35
CA TYR A 161 -25.02 -27.74 -11.51
C TYR A 161 -24.41 -26.47 -10.89
N LEU A 162 -24.25 -25.40 -11.66
CA LEU A 162 -23.78 -24.10 -11.15
C LEU A 162 -24.78 -23.52 -10.12
N GLY A 163 -26.09 -23.57 -10.42
CA GLY A 163 -27.14 -23.13 -9.52
C GLY A 163 -27.16 -23.89 -8.18
N CYS A 164 -26.90 -25.20 -8.22
CA CYS A 164 -26.79 -26.02 -7.02
C CYS A 164 -25.58 -25.66 -6.16
N LEU A 165 -24.41 -25.46 -6.78
CA LEU A 165 -23.20 -25.07 -6.04
C LEU A 165 -23.35 -23.70 -5.38
N ILE A 166 -23.91 -22.72 -6.08
CA ILE A 166 -24.24 -21.39 -5.51
C ILE A 166 -25.24 -21.55 -4.36
N GLY A 167 -26.28 -22.36 -4.56
CA GLY A 167 -27.30 -22.62 -3.55
C GLY A 167 -26.73 -23.23 -2.27
N ILE A 168 -25.83 -24.21 -2.38
CA ILE A 168 -25.16 -24.84 -1.23
C ILE A 168 -24.25 -23.83 -0.53
N ARG A 169 -23.47 -23.07 -1.30
CA ARG A 169 -22.57 -22.04 -0.76
C ARG A 169 -23.31 -21.01 0.08
N LEU A 170 -24.45 -20.51 -0.39
CA LEU A 170 -25.28 -19.57 0.37
C LEU A 170 -26.01 -20.23 1.54
N ALA A 171 -26.49 -21.47 1.37
CA ALA A 171 -27.20 -22.19 2.42
C ALA A 171 -26.30 -22.50 3.64
N ALA A 172 -24.99 -22.68 3.43
CA ALA A 172 -24.01 -22.86 4.51
C ALA A 172 -23.98 -21.65 5.48
N GLU A 173 -24.33 -20.46 5.00
CA GLU A 173 -24.44 -19.21 5.78
C GLU A 173 -25.89 -18.87 6.18
N GLY A 174 -26.82 -19.79 5.97
CA GLY A 174 -28.25 -19.56 6.24
C GLY A 174 -28.91 -18.60 5.24
N ILE A 175 -28.30 -18.36 4.08
CA ILE A 175 -28.81 -17.45 3.04
C ILE A 175 -29.51 -18.28 1.96
N LYS A 176 -30.75 -17.93 1.63
CA LYS A 176 -31.49 -18.56 0.52
C LYS A 176 -31.12 -17.89 -0.80
N ALA A 177 -30.62 -18.66 -1.76
CA ALA A 177 -30.34 -18.17 -3.11
C ALA A 177 -31.58 -17.54 -3.77
N ASN A 178 -31.41 -16.33 -4.30
CA ASN A 178 -32.45 -15.54 -4.95
C ASN A 178 -32.27 -15.52 -6.47
N PHE A 179 -32.57 -16.65 -7.11
CA PHE A 179 -32.59 -16.74 -8.57
C PHE A 179 -33.86 -16.10 -9.14
N VAL A 180 -33.70 -15.14 -10.05
CA VAL A 180 -34.78 -14.39 -10.68
C VAL A 180 -34.87 -14.68 -12.18
N ASN A 181 -36.09 -14.70 -12.71
CA ASN A 181 -36.32 -14.90 -14.14
C ASN A 181 -35.87 -13.67 -14.95
N PRO A 182 -35.16 -13.86 -16.09
CA PRO A 182 -34.83 -12.83 -17.08
C PRO A 182 -35.87 -11.72 -17.29
N GLY A 183 -37.11 -12.12 -17.54
CA GLY A 183 -38.19 -11.17 -17.88
C GLY A 183 -38.60 -10.21 -16.74
N ARG A 184 -38.26 -10.50 -15.48
CA ARG A 184 -38.63 -9.64 -14.34
C ARG A 184 -37.71 -8.43 -14.19
N TYR A 185 -36.42 -8.55 -14.52
CA TYR A 185 -35.47 -7.44 -14.35
C TYR A 185 -35.25 -6.63 -15.61
N GLN A 186 -35.59 -7.14 -16.79
CA GLN A 186 -35.56 -6.37 -18.06
C GLN A 186 -36.38 -5.07 -18.02
N ARG A 187 -37.24 -4.89 -17.00
CA ARG A 187 -38.08 -3.71 -16.80
C ARG A 187 -37.74 -2.92 -15.53
N SER A 188 -36.64 -3.26 -14.86
CA SER A 188 -36.23 -2.62 -13.61
C SER A 188 -35.54 -1.29 -13.91
N ALA A 189 -36.30 -0.20 -13.96
CA ALA A 189 -35.74 1.14 -14.05
C ALA A 189 -34.85 1.40 -12.82
N LYS A 190 -33.59 1.79 -13.05
CA LYS A 190 -32.62 2.20 -12.02
C LYS A 190 -32.04 1.05 -11.17
N ALA A 191 -31.52 0.01 -11.81
CA ALA A 191 -30.69 -1.00 -11.15
C ALA A 191 -29.21 -0.89 -11.54
N THR A 192 -28.33 -1.44 -10.70
CA THR A 192 -26.94 -1.77 -11.03
C THR A 192 -26.91 -3.22 -11.53
N PHE A 193 -26.36 -3.45 -12.71
CA PHE A 193 -26.23 -4.78 -13.32
C PHE A 193 -24.75 -5.18 -13.35
N LEU A 194 -24.40 -6.30 -12.70
CA LEU A 194 -23.05 -6.84 -12.71
C LEU A 194 -22.91 -7.93 -13.77
N PHE A 195 -21.99 -7.72 -14.71
CA PHE A 195 -21.54 -8.69 -15.70
C PHE A 195 -20.12 -9.13 -15.33
N ASP A 196 -20.03 -10.14 -14.46
CA ASP A 196 -18.74 -10.74 -14.10
C ASP A 196 -18.42 -11.91 -15.01
N ALA A 197 -17.82 -11.61 -16.17
CA ALA A 197 -17.59 -12.58 -17.26
C ALA A 197 -16.12 -12.65 -17.71
N PRO A 198 -15.16 -12.93 -16.82
CA PRO A 198 -13.74 -13.04 -17.17
C PRO A 198 -13.39 -14.31 -17.98
N TYR A 199 -14.39 -15.02 -18.52
CA TYR A 199 -14.27 -16.33 -19.17
C TYR A 199 -13.66 -16.25 -20.57
N VAL A 200 -13.22 -17.39 -21.11
CA VAL A 200 -12.63 -17.47 -22.46
C VAL A 200 -13.66 -17.23 -23.56
N ASP A 201 -14.92 -17.59 -23.34
CA ASP A 201 -16.02 -17.33 -24.27
C ASP A 201 -16.75 -16.04 -23.92
N GLN A 202 -16.87 -15.16 -24.92
CA GLN A 202 -17.33 -13.78 -24.77
C GLN A 202 -18.74 -13.57 -25.35
N GLU A 203 -19.22 -14.51 -26.16
CA GLU A 203 -20.55 -14.46 -26.78
C GLU A 203 -21.69 -14.35 -25.74
N PRO A 204 -21.71 -15.13 -24.64
CA PRO A 204 -22.79 -15.02 -23.65
C PRO A 204 -22.83 -13.64 -22.97
N MET A 205 -21.66 -13.05 -22.71
CA MET A 205 -21.55 -11.71 -22.11
C MET A 205 -22.05 -10.65 -23.09
N LEU A 206 -21.62 -10.69 -24.35
CA LEU A 206 -22.05 -9.74 -25.38
C LEU A 206 -23.56 -9.81 -25.62
N HIS A 207 -24.13 -11.02 -25.66
CA HIS A 207 -25.58 -11.22 -25.79
C HIS A 207 -26.33 -10.63 -24.60
N ALA A 208 -25.93 -10.97 -23.36
CA ALA A 208 -26.56 -10.45 -22.16
C ALA A 208 -26.44 -8.92 -22.07
N LEU A 209 -25.28 -8.36 -22.44
CA LEU A 209 -25.04 -6.92 -22.49
C LEU A 209 -25.96 -6.24 -23.51
N HIS A 210 -26.10 -6.80 -24.71
CA HIS A 210 -27.02 -6.31 -25.73
C HIS A 210 -28.46 -6.29 -25.22
N GLU A 211 -28.91 -7.37 -24.58
CA GLU A 211 -30.25 -7.51 -24.04
C GLU A 211 -30.56 -6.46 -22.96
N VAL A 212 -29.65 -6.27 -22.00
CA VAL A 212 -29.83 -5.29 -20.92
C VAL A 212 -29.80 -3.85 -21.46
N LEU A 213 -28.87 -3.53 -22.37
CA LEU A 213 -28.79 -2.22 -23.03
C LEU A 213 -30.02 -1.89 -23.87
N THR A 214 -30.74 -2.89 -24.36
CA THR A 214 -31.91 -2.69 -25.23
C THR A 214 -33.18 -2.39 -24.42
N HIS A 215 -33.29 -2.92 -23.21
CA HIS A 215 -34.54 -2.88 -22.43
C HIS A 215 -34.49 -1.97 -21.19
N ASN A 216 -33.31 -1.54 -20.74
CA ASN A 216 -33.17 -0.80 -19.48
C ASN A 216 -32.69 0.64 -19.65
N VAL A 217 -33.43 1.56 -19.03
CA VAL A 217 -33.15 3.01 -19.04
C VAL A 217 -32.73 3.46 -17.64
N GLN A 218 -31.79 4.41 -17.54
CA GLN A 218 -31.25 4.95 -16.28
C GLN A 218 -30.61 3.90 -15.35
N SER A 219 -29.92 2.92 -15.90
CA SER A 219 -29.26 1.84 -15.17
C SER A 219 -27.74 1.96 -15.26
N ARG A 220 -27.03 1.45 -14.25
CA ARG A 220 -25.57 1.30 -14.31
C ARG A 220 -25.22 -0.15 -14.59
N LEU A 221 -24.26 -0.36 -15.47
CA LEU A 221 -23.76 -1.70 -15.79
C LEU A 221 -22.28 -1.73 -15.43
N VAL A 222 -21.88 -2.69 -14.61
CA VAL A 222 -20.47 -2.95 -14.30
C VAL A 222 -20.06 -4.19 -15.06
N VAL A 223 -19.19 -4.02 -16.06
CA VAL A 223 -18.71 -5.11 -16.91
C VAL A 223 -17.27 -5.43 -16.55
N ILE A 224 -17.03 -6.65 -16.06
CA ILE A 224 -15.70 -7.15 -15.72
C ILE A 224 -15.18 -8.00 -16.87
N GLN A 225 -14.03 -7.60 -17.42
CA GLN A 225 -13.39 -8.30 -18.52
C GLN A 225 -11.94 -8.65 -18.20
N ASN A 226 -11.54 -9.91 -18.45
CA ASN A 226 -10.14 -10.31 -18.49
C ASN A 226 -9.62 -10.24 -19.94
N TRP A 227 -8.72 -9.31 -20.21
CA TRP A 227 -8.16 -9.08 -21.56
C TRP A 227 -7.06 -10.07 -21.91
N THR A 228 -6.43 -10.68 -20.91
CA THR A 228 -5.38 -11.69 -21.10
C THR A 228 -5.95 -12.99 -21.70
N ARG A 229 -7.23 -13.26 -21.40
CA ARG A 229 -7.96 -14.47 -21.83
C ARG A 229 -8.91 -14.22 -22.99
N ALA A 230 -9.00 -12.98 -23.49
CA ALA A 230 -9.89 -12.63 -24.59
C ALA A 230 -9.43 -13.28 -25.90
N LYS A 231 -10.34 -13.99 -26.58
CA LYS A 231 -10.07 -14.66 -27.87
C LYS A 231 -9.81 -13.69 -29.03
N THR A 232 -10.43 -12.50 -29.01
CA THR A 232 -10.40 -11.56 -30.14
C THR A 232 -9.76 -10.23 -29.73
N SER A 233 -8.81 -9.74 -30.54
CA SER A 233 -8.27 -8.38 -30.41
C SER A 233 -9.30 -7.29 -30.74
N GLY A 234 -10.50 -7.67 -31.20
CA GLY A 234 -11.61 -6.82 -31.60
C GLY A 234 -12.72 -6.64 -30.54
N LEU A 235 -12.72 -7.41 -29.44
CA LEU A 235 -13.80 -7.41 -28.44
C LEU A 235 -14.19 -5.99 -27.97
N TRP A 236 -13.20 -5.14 -27.70
CA TRP A 236 -13.47 -3.76 -27.28
C TRP A 236 -14.23 -2.96 -28.35
N LYS A 237 -13.92 -3.16 -29.64
CA LYS A 237 -14.65 -2.49 -30.74
C LYS A 237 -16.10 -2.97 -30.84
N GLU A 238 -16.32 -4.26 -30.64
CA GLU A 238 -17.67 -4.86 -30.62
C GLU A 238 -18.49 -4.30 -29.45
N MET A 239 -17.91 -4.26 -28.24
CA MET A 239 -18.52 -3.62 -27.08
C MET A 239 -18.82 -2.14 -27.35
N GLN A 240 -17.89 -1.39 -27.94
CA GLN A 240 -18.10 0.02 -28.31
C GLN A 240 -19.27 0.19 -29.28
N ALA A 241 -19.42 -0.71 -30.26
CA ALA A 241 -20.53 -0.70 -31.20
C ALA A 241 -21.87 -0.99 -30.50
N LEU A 242 -21.90 -1.89 -29.53
CA LEU A 242 -23.10 -2.18 -28.72
C LEU A 242 -23.49 -1.00 -27.81
N ILE A 243 -22.50 -0.32 -27.23
CA ILE A 243 -22.69 0.82 -26.32
C ILE A 243 -23.16 2.06 -27.07
N HIS A 244 -22.69 2.25 -28.31
CA HIS A 244 -22.93 3.46 -29.10
C HIS A 244 -24.43 3.80 -29.21
N GLY A 245 -24.80 4.98 -28.74
CA GLY A 245 -26.19 5.47 -28.76
C GLY A 245 -27.12 4.86 -27.70
N ARG A 246 -26.63 3.95 -26.84
CA ARG A 246 -27.41 3.26 -25.81
C ARG A 246 -26.92 3.52 -24.38
N ALA A 247 -25.61 3.69 -24.22
CA ALA A 247 -24.97 4.01 -22.95
C ALA A 247 -23.72 4.87 -23.18
N TYR A 248 -23.20 5.45 -22.10
CA TYR A 248 -21.87 6.05 -22.08
C TYR A 248 -21.00 5.37 -21.03
N VAL A 249 -19.69 5.48 -21.19
CA VAL A 249 -18.71 4.90 -20.26
C VAL A 249 -18.44 5.94 -19.16
N GLU A 250 -18.74 5.59 -17.92
CA GLU A 250 -18.43 6.41 -16.75
C GLU A 250 -16.99 6.19 -16.29
N ALA A 251 -16.57 4.93 -16.19
CA ALA A 251 -15.24 4.60 -15.67
C ALA A 251 -14.61 3.38 -16.34
N ILE A 252 -13.29 3.39 -16.41
CA ILE A 252 -12.42 2.29 -16.82
C ILE A 252 -11.42 2.06 -15.70
N ILE A 253 -11.56 0.95 -14.97
CA ILE A 253 -10.77 0.62 -13.78
C ILE A 253 -9.93 -0.62 -14.07
N ASP A 254 -8.62 -0.45 -14.24
CA ASP A 254 -7.67 -1.52 -14.47
C ASP A 254 -7.21 -2.15 -13.14
N PHE A 255 -7.23 -3.49 -13.09
CA PHE A 255 -6.79 -4.26 -11.95
C PHE A 255 -6.12 -5.57 -12.38
N SER A 256 -5.45 -6.23 -11.44
CA SER A 256 -4.85 -7.56 -11.67
C SER A 256 -5.71 -8.62 -11.00
N SER A 257 -6.03 -9.68 -11.74
CA SER A 257 -6.62 -10.89 -11.15
C SER A 257 -5.55 -11.91 -10.77
N LEU A 258 -5.89 -12.85 -9.89
CA LEU A 258 -5.00 -13.92 -9.41
C LEU A 258 -5.11 -15.17 -10.32
N PRO A 259 -4.12 -16.09 -10.31
CA PRO A 259 -2.91 -16.11 -9.46
C PRO A 259 -1.72 -15.32 -10.04
N THR A 260 -1.73 -14.98 -11.32
CA THR A 260 -0.61 -14.32 -11.99
C THR A 260 -0.79 -12.81 -12.00
N ALA A 261 0.16 -12.06 -11.44
CA ALA A 261 0.15 -10.59 -11.45
C ALA A 261 0.05 -9.96 -12.86
N SER A 262 0.30 -10.75 -13.91
CA SER A 262 0.15 -10.38 -15.32
C SER A 262 -1.28 -10.43 -15.86
N ASP A 263 -2.24 -11.06 -15.18
CA ASP A 263 -3.63 -11.15 -15.63
C ASP A 263 -4.28 -9.75 -15.58
N HIS A 264 -4.37 -9.11 -16.74
CA HIS A 264 -4.98 -7.79 -16.90
C HIS A 264 -6.51 -7.92 -16.99
N CYS A 265 -7.17 -7.38 -15.97
CA CYS A 265 -8.61 -7.23 -15.93
C CYS A 265 -8.99 -5.75 -15.92
N THR A 266 -10.18 -5.45 -16.44
CA THR A 266 -10.76 -4.12 -16.36
C THR A 266 -12.21 -4.20 -15.95
N ALA A 267 -12.63 -3.34 -15.02
CA ALA A 267 -14.02 -3.04 -14.76
C ALA A 267 -14.42 -1.81 -15.58
N ILE A 268 -15.40 -1.97 -16.46
CA ILE A 268 -15.97 -0.90 -17.28
C ILE A 268 -17.33 -0.57 -16.69
N ILE A 269 -17.49 0.65 -16.18
CA ILE A 269 -18.76 1.14 -15.66
C ILE A 269 -19.46 1.92 -16.77
N LEU A 270 -20.64 1.45 -17.16
CA LEU A 270 -21.51 2.07 -18.14
C LEU A 270 -22.74 2.65 -17.43
N ASN A 271 -23.29 3.72 -17.99
CA ASN A 271 -24.55 4.28 -17.53
C ASN A 271 -25.48 4.55 -18.72
N THR A 272 -26.74 4.10 -18.60
CA THR A 272 -27.80 4.29 -19.60
C THR A 272 -28.69 5.51 -19.29
N GLY A 273 -28.35 6.31 -18.28
CA GLY A 273 -29.05 7.53 -17.90
C GLY A 273 -28.13 8.72 -17.68
N GLY A 274 -28.43 9.82 -18.38
CA GLY A 274 -27.63 11.05 -18.33
C GLY A 274 -26.57 11.11 -19.43
N VAL A 275 -25.78 12.18 -19.44
CA VAL A 275 -24.59 12.33 -20.28
C VAL A 275 -23.50 12.89 -19.38
N GLN A 276 -22.38 12.16 -19.28
CA GLN A 276 -21.16 12.64 -18.64
C GLN A 276 -20.12 12.88 -19.73
N ASP A 277 -19.50 14.06 -19.71
CA ASP A 277 -18.55 14.49 -20.75
C ASP A 277 -17.15 13.89 -20.55
N GLU A 278 -16.90 13.32 -19.37
CA GLU A 278 -15.60 12.76 -18.98
C GLU A 278 -15.72 11.31 -18.51
N VAL A 279 -14.70 10.53 -18.83
CA VAL A 279 -14.52 9.14 -18.41
C VAL A 279 -13.45 9.11 -17.33
N LEU A 280 -13.75 8.48 -16.19
CA LEU A 280 -12.78 8.21 -15.13
C LEU A 280 -11.88 7.03 -15.51
N TYR A 281 -10.58 7.18 -15.33
CA TYR A 281 -9.60 6.11 -15.44
C TYR A 281 -8.99 5.86 -14.07
N VAL A 282 -8.90 4.60 -13.66
CA VAL A 282 -8.24 4.19 -12.41
C VAL A 282 -7.34 2.99 -12.69
N ASP A 283 -6.10 2.99 -12.22
CA ASP A 283 -5.19 1.85 -12.28
C ASP A 283 -4.78 1.42 -10.87
N VAL A 284 -5.42 0.35 -10.40
CA VAL A 284 -5.10 -0.31 -9.13
C VAL A 284 -4.44 -1.67 -9.34
N SER A 285 -3.96 -1.96 -10.56
CA SER A 285 -3.29 -3.21 -10.91
C SER A 285 -2.00 -3.41 -10.09
N VAL A 286 -1.57 -4.66 -9.91
CA VAL A 286 -0.35 -4.99 -9.14
C VAL A 286 0.91 -4.39 -9.80
N ALA A 287 0.85 -4.08 -11.10
CA ALA A 287 1.91 -3.35 -11.79
C ALA A 287 2.09 -1.91 -11.28
N ASN A 288 1.07 -1.32 -10.66
CA ASN A 288 1.18 -0.07 -9.95
C ASN A 288 1.86 -0.29 -8.58
N THR A 289 3.20 -0.17 -8.58
CA THR A 289 4.04 -0.32 -7.38
C THR A 289 3.93 0.84 -6.40
N SER A 290 3.19 1.90 -6.73
CA SER A 290 2.96 3.03 -5.83
C SER A 290 1.93 2.75 -4.75
N LEU A 291 1.11 1.69 -4.91
CA LEU A 291 0.09 1.28 -3.94
C LEU A 291 0.61 0.14 -3.04
N PRO A 292 0.95 0.39 -1.76
CA PRO A 292 1.40 -0.65 -0.83
C PRO A 292 0.21 -1.41 -0.21
N MET A 293 -0.75 -1.78 -1.04
CA MET A 293 -2.02 -2.40 -0.64
C MET A 293 -2.12 -3.81 -1.24
N ASP A 294 -2.81 -4.72 -0.55
CA ASP A 294 -3.25 -5.96 -1.17
C ASP A 294 -4.37 -5.69 -2.19
N GLY A 295 -4.77 -6.71 -2.95
CA GLY A 295 -5.71 -6.43 -4.01
C GLY A 295 -7.20 -6.40 -3.62
N ILE A 296 -7.60 -6.79 -2.41
CA ILE A 296 -8.95 -6.44 -1.90
C ILE A 296 -8.94 -4.94 -1.61
N GLU A 297 -7.93 -4.48 -0.86
CA GLU A 297 -7.75 -3.06 -0.51
C GLU A 297 -7.68 -2.17 -1.75
N ARG A 298 -6.94 -2.59 -2.79
CA ARG A 298 -6.88 -1.90 -4.08
C ARG A 298 -8.25 -1.77 -4.76
N MET A 299 -9.09 -2.79 -4.68
CA MET A 299 -10.43 -2.78 -5.28
C MET A 299 -11.42 -1.96 -4.45
N LEU A 300 -11.32 -2.00 -3.12
CA LEU A 300 -12.03 -1.07 -2.23
C LEU A 300 -11.66 0.39 -2.56
N LEU A 301 -10.36 0.68 -2.68
CA LEU A 301 -9.87 2.01 -3.06
C LEU A 301 -10.43 2.46 -4.42
N ALA A 302 -10.44 1.58 -5.43
CA ALA A 302 -11.01 1.90 -6.74
C ALA A 302 -12.51 2.26 -6.67
N GLY A 303 -13.30 1.51 -5.89
CA GLY A 303 -14.70 1.81 -5.65
C GLY A 303 -14.91 3.15 -4.94
N CYS A 304 -14.05 3.45 -3.95
CA CYS A 304 -14.06 4.71 -3.23
C CYS A 304 -13.74 5.90 -4.13
N ILE A 305 -12.68 5.80 -4.95
CA ILE A 305 -12.30 6.83 -5.93
C ILE A 305 -13.45 7.08 -6.91
N TYR A 306 -14.09 6.02 -7.41
CA TYR A 306 -15.24 6.16 -8.29
C TYR A 306 -16.43 6.87 -7.62
N ASN A 307 -16.74 6.54 -6.36
CA ASN A 307 -17.80 7.21 -5.61
C ASN A 307 -17.50 8.70 -5.41
N LEU A 308 -16.27 9.03 -5.02
CA LEU A 308 -15.81 10.42 -4.85
C LEU A 308 -15.90 11.21 -6.16
N TRP A 309 -15.48 10.61 -7.28
CA TRP A 309 -15.57 11.24 -8.60
C TRP A 309 -17.02 11.53 -9.01
N GLN A 310 -17.96 10.65 -8.63
CA GLN A 310 -19.40 10.86 -8.80
C GLN A 310 -20.00 11.87 -7.79
N GLY A 311 -19.18 12.57 -6.99
CA GLY A 311 -19.63 13.53 -5.99
C GLY A 311 -20.34 12.90 -4.79
N ARG A 312 -20.12 11.60 -4.53
CA ARG A 312 -20.67 10.87 -3.38
C ARG A 312 -19.61 10.69 -2.31
N HIS A 313 -20.02 10.35 -1.09
CA HIS A 313 -19.09 9.86 -0.07
C HIS A 313 -18.30 8.65 -0.59
N PHE A 314 -17.06 8.45 -0.15
CA PHE A 314 -16.25 7.32 -0.62
C PHE A 314 -16.89 5.96 -0.24
N HIS A 315 -17.56 5.87 0.92
CA HIS A 315 -18.31 4.70 1.38
C HIS A 315 -19.44 5.12 2.35
N ARG A 316 -20.36 4.21 2.69
CA ARG A 316 -21.48 4.49 3.62
C ARG A 316 -21.11 4.30 5.10
N GLY A 317 -20.14 3.44 5.38
CA GLY A 317 -19.61 3.19 6.73
C GLY A 317 -18.12 2.85 6.65
N GLU A 318 -17.28 3.62 7.32
CA GLU A 318 -15.82 3.44 7.31
C GLU A 318 -15.40 2.10 7.92
N GLU A 319 -16.23 1.49 8.75
CA GLU A 319 -16.00 0.19 9.39
C GLU A 319 -15.85 -0.98 8.41
N TYR A 320 -16.28 -0.82 7.15
CA TYR A 320 -16.14 -1.83 6.10
C TYR A 320 -14.89 -1.65 5.24
N LEU A 321 -14.06 -0.65 5.54
CA LEU A 321 -12.80 -0.37 4.84
C LEU A 321 -11.62 -0.74 5.73
N SER A 322 -10.57 -1.30 5.12
CA SER A 322 -9.28 -1.50 5.80
C SER A 322 -8.70 -0.15 6.27
N VAL A 323 -7.90 -0.18 7.33
CA VAL A 323 -7.20 1.00 7.88
C VAL A 323 -6.35 1.68 6.80
N GLU A 324 -5.71 0.90 5.95
CA GLU A 324 -4.84 1.32 4.86
C GLU A 324 -5.60 2.13 3.80
N VAL A 325 -6.78 1.65 3.38
CA VAL A 325 -7.66 2.36 2.43
C VAL A 325 -8.20 3.65 3.04
N VAL A 326 -8.68 3.63 4.29
CA VAL A 326 -9.18 4.84 4.97
C VAL A 326 -8.07 5.89 5.09
N ARG A 327 -6.87 5.46 5.53
CA ARG A 327 -5.69 6.32 5.61
C ARG A 327 -5.36 6.93 4.25
N PHE A 328 -5.36 6.13 3.18
CA PHE A 328 -5.10 6.64 1.84
C PHE A 328 -6.15 7.66 1.37
N LEU A 329 -7.43 7.38 1.60
CA LEU A 329 -8.52 8.28 1.22
C LEU A 329 -8.42 9.61 1.97
N ASN A 330 -8.13 9.58 3.27
CA ASN A 330 -7.91 10.81 4.04
C ASN A 330 -6.68 11.57 3.54
N ASN A 331 -5.61 10.87 3.14
CA ASN A 331 -4.38 11.50 2.62
C ASN A 331 -4.59 12.25 1.31
N TYR A 332 -5.40 11.70 0.41
CA TYR A 332 -5.46 12.20 -0.97
C TYR A 332 -6.83 12.71 -1.39
N PHE A 333 -7.90 12.36 -0.71
CA PHE A 333 -9.27 12.64 -1.16
C PHE A 333 -10.17 13.23 -0.07
N LEU A 334 -9.60 13.77 1.01
CA LEU A 334 -10.36 14.41 2.08
C LEU A 334 -11.33 15.47 1.56
N ASP A 335 -10.86 16.32 0.64
CA ASP A 335 -11.64 17.39 0.02
C ASP A 335 -12.44 16.94 -1.22
N GLY A 336 -12.55 15.63 -1.45
CA GLY A 336 -13.22 15.04 -2.62
C GLY A 336 -12.25 14.53 -3.69
N PHE A 337 -12.79 14.21 -4.86
CA PHE A 337 -12.01 13.64 -5.97
C PHE A 337 -10.98 14.64 -6.52
N LYS A 338 -9.74 14.17 -6.67
CA LYS A 338 -8.69 14.87 -7.43
C LYS A 338 -7.87 13.89 -8.27
N PRO A 339 -7.41 14.26 -9.47
CA PRO A 339 -6.51 13.42 -10.26
C PRO A 339 -5.21 13.11 -9.53
N ILE A 340 -4.77 11.84 -9.61
CA ILE A 340 -3.50 11.37 -9.05
C ILE A 340 -2.74 10.66 -10.17
N ARG A 341 -1.60 11.23 -10.56
CA ARG A 341 -0.77 10.67 -11.63
C ARG A 341 -0.37 9.23 -11.30
N GLY A 342 -0.63 8.34 -12.25
CA GLY A 342 -0.34 6.91 -12.13
C GLY A 342 -1.36 6.14 -11.29
N LEU A 343 -2.44 6.77 -10.81
CA LEU A 343 -3.51 6.10 -10.09
C LEU A 343 -4.87 6.41 -10.70
N CYS A 344 -5.29 7.68 -10.80
CA CYS A 344 -6.59 8.05 -11.35
C CYS A 344 -6.59 9.40 -12.07
N ASN A 345 -7.37 9.52 -13.14
CA ASN A 345 -7.53 10.77 -13.89
C ASN A 345 -8.83 10.73 -14.73
N THR A 346 -9.24 11.85 -15.33
CA THR A 346 -10.38 11.91 -16.25
C THR A 346 -9.94 12.22 -17.69
N SER A 347 -10.73 11.78 -18.67
CA SER A 347 -10.54 12.14 -20.07
C SER A 347 -11.85 12.11 -20.86
N LYS A 348 -12.00 13.03 -21.82
CA LYS A 348 -13.14 13.04 -22.76
C LYS A 348 -13.03 11.98 -23.86
N LYS A 349 -11.86 11.36 -24.03
CA LYS A 349 -11.60 10.39 -25.11
C LYS A 349 -11.58 8.98 -24.56
N LEU A 350 -12.28 8.07 -25.24
CA LEU A 350 -12.19 6.64 -25.01
C LEU A 350 -10.91 6.04 -25.61
N PRO A 351 -10.36 4.96 -25.03
CA PRO A 351 -9.20 4.30 -25.58
C PRO A 351 -9.56 3.60 -26.90
N LYS A 352 -8.64 3.63 -27.87
CA LYS A 352 -8.78 2.86 -29.12
C LYS A 352 -8.65 1.35 -28.88
N THR A 353 -7.88 0.97 -27.87
CA THR A 353 -7.59 -0.42 -27.48
C THR A 353 -7.38 -0.48 -25.98
N MET A 354 -7.84 -1.54 -25.31
CA MET A 354 -7.75 -1.65 -23.85
C MET A 354 -6.32 -1.79 -23.32
N GLY A 355 -5.40 -2.38 -24.10
CA GLY A 355 -3.97 -2.36 -23.77
C GLY A 355 -3.36 -0.94 -23.70
N LYS A 356 -3.98 0.05 -24.36
CA LYS A 356 -3.60 1.46 -24.22
C LYS A 356 -4.23 2.11 -23.00
N ALA A 357 -5.42 1.69 -22.55
CA ALA A 357 -6.02 2.22 -21.32
C ALA A 357 -5.06 2.07 -20.12
N ARG A 358 -4.43 0.89 -20.01
CA ARG A 358 -3.41 0.56 -19.00
C ARG A 358 -2.17 1.48 -19.00
N ARG A 359 -1.71 1.91 -20.18
CA ARG A 359 -0.54 2.80 -20.32
C ARG A 359 -0.91 4.28 -20.38
N ALA A 360 -2.18 4.58 -20.62
CA ALA A 360 -2.62 5.92 -20.96
C ALA A 360 -2.95 6.77 -19.73
N THR A 361 -2.77 6.26 -18.51
CA THR A 361 -2.45 7.12 -17.36
C THR A 361 -1.18 7.96 -17.60
N GLY A 362 -0.29 7.56 -18.51
CA GLY A 362 0.84 8.35 -19.01
C GLY A 362 0.61 9.08 -20.35
N GLU A 363 -0.11 8.49 -21.31
CA GLU A 363 -0.38 9.09 -22.65
C GLU A 363 -1.54 10.10 -22.67
N PHE A 364 -2.63 9.90 -21.91
CA PHE A 364 -3.76 10.86 -21.83
C PHE A 364 -3.39 12.15 -21.07
N VAL A 365 -2.26 12.17 -20.37
CA VAL A 365 -1.64 13.37 -19.76
C VAL A 365 -1.32 14.44 -20.83
N LYS A 366 -1.21 14.06 -22.11
CA LYS A 366 -0.92 14.99 -23.21
C LYS A 366 -2.12 15.70 -23.83
N THR A 367 -3.34 15.56 -23.28
CA THR A 367 -4.51 16.25 -23.89
C THR A 367 -5.37 17.02 -22.89
N LEU A 368 -4.77 18.06 -22.32
CA LEU A 368 -5.46 19.33 -22.10
C LEU A 368 -4.70 20.37 -22.92
N SER A 369 -5.22 20.67 -24.12
CA SER A 369 -4.82 21.89 -24.84
C SER A 369 -5.25 23.08 -23.99
N GLY A 370 -4.34 23.59 -23.15
CA GLY A 370 -4.54 24.78 -22.32
C GLY A 370 -4.59 24.59 -20.80
N GLY A 371 -4.48 23.35 -20.29
CA GLY A 371 -4.42 23.09 -18.84
C GLY A 371 -3.23 22.21 -18.51
N VAL A 372 -2.30 22.70 -17.70
CA VAL A 372 -1.26 21.86 -17.09
C VAL A 372 -1.98 20.73 -16.34
N PRO A 373 -1.60 19.44 -16.52
CA PRO A 373 -2.22 18.36 -15.75
C PRO A 373 -2.14 18.71 -14.27
N GLU A 374 -3.30 18.80 -13.60
CA GLU A 374 -3.35 19.20 -12.19
C GLU A 374 -2.49 18.24 -11.37
N ARG A 375 -1.40 18.81 -10.86
CA ARG A 375 -0.38 18.12 -10.08
C ARG A 375 -0.99 17.72 -8.76
N THR A 376 -0.60 16.56 -8.25
CA THR A 376 -1.05 16.10 -6.93
C THR A 376 -0.40 17.01 -5.89
N LEU A 377 -1.18 17.98 -5.44
CA LEU A 377 -0.72 19.07 -4.62
C LEU A 377 -1.54 19.01 -3.34
N THR A 378 -1.04 18.26 -2.37
CA THR A 378 -1.63 18.22 -1.02
C THR A 378 -1.33 19.52 -0.28
N ASP A 379 -2.21 19.94 0.62
CA ASP A 379 -1.97 21.11 1.48
C ASP A 379 -0.74 20.93 2.38
N THR A 380 -0.45 19.68 2.77
CA THR A 380 0.75 19.31 3.52
C THR A 380 2.03 19.52 2.72
N SER A 381 2.07 19.10 1.44
CA SER A 381 3.23 19.36 0.56
C SER A 381 3.48 20.86 0.35
N LYS A 382 2.40 21.66 0.26
CA LYS A 382 2.47 23.11 0.14
C LYS A 382 3.05 23.74 1.41
N MET A 383 2.52 23.36 2.57
CA MET A 383 3.01 23.86 3.86
C MET A 383 4.52 23.62 4.01
N VAL A 384 5.01 22.41 3.69
CA VAL A 384 6.44 22.08 3.79
C VAL A 384 7.25 22.87 2.77
N ALA A 385 6.81 22.94 1.51
CA ALA A 385 7.52 23.66 0.45
C ALA A 385 7.58 25.17 0.71
N ASP A 386 6.49 25.79 1.13
CA ASP A 386 6.40 27.21 1.45
C ASP A 386 7.33 27.55 2.62
N ARG A 387 7.37 26.69 3.65
CA ARG A 387 8.22 26.89 4.83
C ARG A 387 9.71 26.77 4.50
N LEU A 388 10.07 25.87 3.59
CA LEU A 388 11.44 25.75 3.08
C LEU A 388 11.84 26.97 2.24
N THR A 389 10.93 27.48 1.41
CA THR A 389 11.17 28.63 0.53
C THR A 389 11.21 29.96 1.30
N ALA A 390 10.44 30.07 2.38
CA ALA A 390 10.40 31.26 3.23
C ALA A 390 11.65 31.45 4.10
N ARG A 391 12.44 30.39 4.31
CA ARG A 391 13.67 30.48 5.10
C ARG A 391 14.82 31.04 4.25
N ALA A 392 15.46 32.10 4.76
CA ALA A 392 16.63 32.72 4.13
C ALA A 392 17.90 31.84 4.17
N LYS A 393 17.91 30.78 5.01
CA LYS A 393 19.03 29.83 5.15
C LYS A 393 18.55 28.42 4.84
N ALA A 394 19.42 27.65 4.22
CA ALA A 394 19.25 26.21 4.03
C ALA A 394 18.99 25.50 5.37
N CYS A 395 18.10 24.51 5.37
CA CYS A 395 17.74 23.77 6.59
C CYS A 395 17.39 22.30 6.31
N CYS A 396 17.41 21.48 7.36
CA CYS A 396 16.94 20.09 7.29
C CYS A 396 15.51 19.98 7.82
N CYS A 397 14.69 19.23 7.09
CA CYS A 397 13.32 18.90 7.42
C CYS A 397 13.17 17.38 7.46
N TYR A 398 12.60 16.84 8.53
CA TYR A 398 12.38 15.41 8.70
C TYR A 398 10.89 15.15 8.82
N VAL A 399 10.40 14.14 8.11
CA VAL A 399 9.04 13.66 8.17
C VAL A 399 9.07 12.20 8.63
N ILE A 400 8.60 11.97 9.84
CA ILE A 400 8.49 10.64 10.43
C ILE A 400 7.07 10.11 10.34
N GLY A 401 6.90 8.81 10.08
CA GLY A 401 5.57 8.20 10.05
C GLY A 401 5.61 6.73 9.64
N ASN A 402 4.53 6.02 9.92
CA ASN A 402 4.34 4.59 9.65
C ASN A 402 4.36 4.21 8.16
N ASN A 403 4.51 2.91 7.88
CA ASN A 403 4.38 2.38 6.52
C ASN A 403 2.97 2.69 5.99
N GLY A 404 2.88 3.16 4.75
CA GLY A 404 1.60 3.54 4.15
C GLY A 404 1.06 4.92 4.54
N GLU A 405 1.73 5.71 5.39
CA GLU A 405 1.32 7.10 5.72
C GLU A 405 1.54 8.11 4.59
N GLY A 406 2.02 7.66 3.42
CA GLY A 406 2.15 8.53 2.25
C GLY A 406 3.41 9.41 2.20
N LYS A 407 4.42 9.17 3.06
CA LYS A 407 5.66 9.98 3.10
C LYS A 407 6.37 10.11 1.75
N SER A 408 6.52 9.02 1.01
CA SER A 408 7.23 9.08 -0.28
C SER A 408 6.41 9.80 -1.36
N PHE A 409 5.07 9.76 -1.27
CA PHE A 409 4.21 10.58 -2.11
C PHE A 409 4.30 12.05 -1.71
N LEU A 410 4.38 12.37 -0.41
CA LEU A 410 4.65 13.72 0.06
C LEU A 410 5.98 14.25 -0.53
N LEU A 411 7.05 13.46 -0.51
CA LEU A 411 8.31 13.85 -1.16
C LEU A 411 8.12 14.11 -2.66
N ARG A 412 7.37 13.24 -3.36
CA ARG A 412 7.05 13.42 -4.78
C ARG A 412 6.27 14.70 -5.03
N ASP A 413 5.28 15.03 -4.21
CA ASP A 413 4.47 16.23 -4.33
C ASP A 413 5.30 17.50 -4.07
N ILE A 414 6.25 17.44 -3.13
CA ILE A 414 7.20 18.52 -2.88
C ILE A 414 8.11 18.77 -4.10
N VAL A 415 8.54 17.73 -4.83
CA VAL A 415 9.29 17.90 -6.09
C VAL A 415 8.50 18.75 -7.09
N TYR A 416 7.20 18.48 -7.25
CA TYR A 416 6.34 19.26 -8.13
C TYR A 416 6.22 20.71 -7.67
N ARG A 417 6.05 20.94 -6.36
CA ARG A 417 5.98 22.29 -5.77
C ARG A 417 7.27 23.08 -5.99
N LEU A 418 8.43 22.47 -5.76
CA LEU A 418 9.72 23.12 -5.97
C LEU A 418 9.93 23.46 -7.45
N ALA A 419 9.51 22.58 -8.37
CA ALA A 419 9.56 22.87 -9.80
C ALA A 419 8.63 24.03 -10.21
N GLU A 420 7.48 24.23 -9.55
CA GLU A 420 6.58 25.37 -9.78
C GLU A 420 7.25 26.70 -9.47
N VAL A 421 7.98 26.75 -8.35
CA VAL A 421 8.74 27.94 -7.93
C VAL A 421 10.15 27.97 -8.51
N LYS A 422 10.44 27.14 -9.53
CA LYS A 422 11.73 27.07 -10.24
C LYS A 422 12.95 26.81 -9.33
N THR A 423 12.73 26.10 -8.23
CA THR A 423 13.79 25.68 -7.31
C THR A 423 14.31 24.31 -7.70
N HIS A 424 15.63 24.18 -7.82
CA HIS A 424 16.25 22.90 -8.15
C HIS A 424 16.09 21.90 -7.01
N SER A 425 15.78 20.65 -7.35
CA SER A 425 15.63 19.56 -6.39
C SER A 425 16.26 18.27 -6.89
N ILE A 426 16.77 17.46 -5.95
CA ILE A 426 17.42 16.18 -6.24
C ILE A 426 16.78 15.09 -5.39
N GLY A 427 16.23 14.07 -6.05
CA GLY A 427 15.62 12.91 -5.39
C GLY A 427 16.61 11.76 -5.24
N ILE A 428 16.83 11.30 -4.01
CA ILE A 428 17.72 10.19 -3.66
C ILE A 428 16.90 9.11 -2.93
N PRO A 429 16.33 8.14 -3.66
CA PRO A 429 15.68 7.00 -3.01
C PRO A 429 16.72 5.99 -2.54
N MET A 430 16.63 5.60 -1.27
CA MET A 430 17.45 4.55 -0.68
C MET A 430 16.75 3.18 -0.70
N SER A 431 15.43 3.17 -0.92
CA SER A 431 14.65 1.94 -1.10
C SER A 431 14.61 1.47 -2.57
N HIS A 432 14.28 0.19 -2.78
CA HIS A 432 14.06 -0.38 -4.13
C HIS A 432 12.80 0.14 -4.83
N ALA A 433 11.91 0.83 -4.11
CA ALA A 433 10.70 1.41 -4.68
C ALA A 433 11.02 2.79 -5.27
N HIS A 434 11.02 2.89 -6.60
CA HIS A 434 11.24 4.16 -7.31
C HIS A 434 9.98 5.05 -7.20
N ARG A 435 9.94 5.95 -6.21
CA ARG A 435 8.76 6.77 -5.90
C ARG A 435 8.85 8.23 -6.39
N PHE A 436 9.96 8.63 -7.02
CA PHE A 436 10.20 9.96 -7.60
C PHE A 436 9.83 10.05 -9.09
N PRO A 437 9.51 11.24 -9.63
CA PRO A 437 9.00 11.42 -10.99
C PRO A 437 10.13 11.47 -12.05
N GLN A 438 10.88 10.36 -12.21
CA GLN A 438 12.06 10.31 -13.10
C GLN A 438 11.73 10.57 -14.58
N ASP A 439 10.63 10.00 -15.09
CA ASP A 439 10.27 10.08 -16.51
C ASP A 439 9.35 11.26 -16.83
N ASP A 440 9.20 12.21 -15.89
CA ASP A 440 8.33 13.35 -16.11
C ASP A 440 9.05 14.57 -16.69
N THR A 441 8.80 14.83 -17.96
CA THR A 441 9.31 16.00 -18.67
C THR A 441 8.83 17.33 -18.09
N SER A 442 7.75 17.34 -17.28
CA SER A 442 7.23 18.58 -16.69
C SER A 442 8.11 19.15 -15.57
N VAL A 443 8.92 18.31 -14.92
CA VAL A 443 9.83 18.69 -13.83
C VAL A 443 11.30 18.54 -14.19
N SER A 444 11.64 17.90 -15.32
CA SER A 444 13.02 17.56 -15.68
C SER A 444 13.98 18.75 -15.78
N ALA A 445 13.48 19.97 -15.93
CA ALA A 445 14.31 21.18 -15.91
C ALA A 445 14.80 21.56 -14.50
N PHE A 446 14.04 21.20 -13.46
CA PHE A 446 14.28 21.58 -12.06
C PHE A 446 14.41 20.37 -11.12
N PHE A 447 14.26 19.15 -11.61
CA PHE A 447 14.38 17.92 -10.84
C PHE A 447 15.43 16.99 -11.44
N GLU A 448 16.36 16.53 -10.61
CA GLU A 448 17.32 15.48 -10.96
C GLU A 448 17.07 14.23 -10.11
N TYR A 449 16.95 13.09 -10.77
CA TYR A 449 16.88 11.79 -10.09
C TYR A 449 18.28 11.17 -9.93
N ARG A 450 18.67 10.87 -8.69
CA ARG A 450 19.94 10.20 -8.36
C ARG A 450 19.68 8.93 -7.53
N GLY A 451 19.36 7.83 -8.21
CA GLY A 451 19.16 6.53 -7.58
C GLY A 451 20.43 5.97 -6.91
N ALA A 452 20.24 5.08 -5.93
CA ALA A 452 21.29 4.44 -5.14
C ALA A 452 22.15 3.38 -5.88
N ILE A 453 22.11 3.32 -7.22
CA ILE A 453 22.84 2.28 -7.96
C ILE A 453 24.32 2.67 -8.08
N ASN A 454 25.20 1.76 -7.64
CA ASN A 454 26.68 1.85 -7.63
C ASN A 454 27.34 2.30 -8.96
N LYS A 455 26.60 2.29 -10.09
CA LYS A 455 27.10 2.64 -11.43
C LYS A 455 27.61 4.08 -11.57
N ARG A 456 27.24 5.02 -10.69
CA ARG A 456 27.64 6.44 -10.76
C ARG A 456 28.76 6.86 -9.80
N ILE A 457 29.29 5.95 -8.99
CA ILE A 457 30.30 6.28 -7.97
C ILE A 457 31.56 6.91 -8.60
N MET A 458 32.14 6.29 -9.63
CA MET A 458 33.38 6.82 -10.21
C MET A 458 33.23 8.15 -10.94
N PRO A 459 32.19 8.36 -11.75
CA PRO A 459 31.85 9.68 -12.26
C PRO A 459 31.70 10.74 -11.15
N ASN A 460 31.05 10.39 -10.03
CA ASN A 460 30.87 11.31 -8.91
C ASN A 460 32.18 11.64 -8.20
N ILE A 461 33.04 10.64 -7.99
CA ILE A 461 34.37 10.85 -7.39
C ILE A 461 35.21 11.79 -8.26
N ARG A 462 35.11 11.72 -9.59
CA ARG A 462 35.77 12.67 -10.49
C ARG A 462 35.32 14.11 -10.26
N VAL A 463 34.03 14.33 -10.03
CA VAL A 463 33.48 15.67 -9.73
C VAL A 463 33.92 16.15 -8.34
N ILE A 464 34.07 15.23 -7.38
CA ILE A 464 34.56 15.56 -6.04
C ILE A 464 36.04 15.92 -6.11
N SER A 465 36.87 15.11 -6.76
CA SER A 465 38.31 15.34 -6.87
C SER A 465 38.66 16.60 -7.66
N SER A 466 37.76 17.13 -8.49
CA SER A 466 38.02 18.40 -9.19
C SER A 466 37.94 19.64 -8.28
N SER A 467 37.48 19.50 -7.02
CA SER A 467 37.34 20.62 -6.08
C SER A 467 37.94 20.26 -4.71
N PRO A 468 38.98 20.99 -4.23
CA PRO A 468 39.57 20.77 -2.91
C PRO A 468 38.55 20.86 -1.77
N ASP A 469 37.58 21.78 -1.87
CA ASP A 469 36.54 21.95 -0.85
C ASP A 469 35.61 20.74 -0.75
N LYS A 470 35.27 20.13 -1.89
CA LYS A 470 34.45 18.90 -1.95
C LYS A 470 35.19 17.70 -1.36
N VAL A 471 36.48 17.58 -1.64
CA VAL A 471 37.35 16.55 -1.04
C VAL A 471 37.41 16.74 0.48
N ALA A 472 37.64 17.97 0.95
CA ALA A 472 37.68 18.28 2.38
C ALA A 472 36.35 17.99 3.07
N LEU A 473 35.23 18.32 2.42
CA LEU A 473 33.88 18.02 2.90
C LEU A 473 33.62 16.51 2.99
N LEU A 474 33.98 15.74 1.96
CA LEU A 474 33.86 14.29 1.96
C LEU A 474 34.65 13.69 3.14
N ASN A 475 35.90 14.10 3.33
CA ASN A 475 36.73 13.64 4.44
C ASN A 475 36.14 14.02 5.81
N ALA A 476 35.57 15.22 5.95
CA ALA A 476 34.90 15.64 7.19
C ALA A 476 33.66 14.76 7.49
N CYS A 477 32.85 14.47 6.49
CA CYS A 477 31.70 13.57 6.63
C CYS A 477 32.12 12.15 7.00
N LEU A 478 33.15 11.60 6.34
CA LEU A 478 33.69 10.27 6.67
C LEU A 478 34.20 10.21 8.11
N GLY A 479 34.90 11.24 8.58
CA GLY A 479 35.35 11.35 9.96
C GLY A 479 34.21 11.26 10.97
N LEU A 480 33.04 11.83 10.67
CA LEU A 480 31.85 11.76 11.55
C LEU A 480 31.27 10.35 11.66
N VAL A 481 31.29 9.56 10.58
CA VAL A 481 30.75 8.18 10.56
C VAL A 481 31.66 7.21 11.32
N GLY A 482 32.81 7.67 11.84
CA GLY A 482 33.86 6.82 12.39
C GLY A 482 34.64 6.08 11.31
N PHE A 483 34.48 6.49 10.05
CA PHE A 483 35.31 6.01 8.95
C PHE A 483 36.67 6.70 9.05
N SER A 484 37.65 6.01 9.64
CA SER A 484 39.07 6.35 9.51
C SER A 484 39.64 5.94 8.14
N LEU A 485 38.75 5.66 7.18
CA LEU A 485 39.08 5.27 5.82
C LEU A 485 39.58 6.49 5.04
N ARG A 486 40.86 6.49 4.72
CA ARG A 486 41.37 7.33 3.63
C ARG A 486 40.85 6.80 2.30
N THR A 487 40.46 7.70 1.41
CA THR A 487 39.91 7.35 0.10
C THR A 487 41.05 7.26 -0.91
N PHE A 488 41.29 6.07 -1.44
CA PHE A 488 42.35 5.81 -2.41
C PHE A 488 41.79 5.30 -3.74
N LEU A 489 42.54 5.56 -4.79
CA LEU A 489 42.32 5.01 -6.11
C LEU A 489 43.50 4.13 -6.45
N THR A 490 43.26 2.83 -6.67
CA THR A 490 44.31 1.88 -7.08
C THR A 490 44.19 1.56 -8.56
N LEU A 491 45.31 1.44 -9.25
CA LEU A 491 45.33 1.11 -10.66
C LEU A 491 44.82 -0.33 -10.88
N LYS A 492 43.89 -0.51 -11.83
CA LYS A 492 43.29 -1.82 -12.17
C LYS A 492 44.31 -2.82 -12.70
N SER A 493 45.26 -2.34 -13.49
CA SER A 493 46.34 -3.14 -14.05
C SER A 493 47.65 -2.37 -13.95
N LYS A 494 48.66 -2.97 -13.31
CA LYS A 494 50.01 -2.40 -13.22
C LYS A 494 50.72 -2.23 -14.57
N SER A 495 50.19 -2.84 -15.63
CA SER A 495 50.67 -2.69 -16.99
C SER A 495 49.97 -1.57 -17.78
N ASP A 496 49.04 -0.83 -17.17
CA ASP A 496 48.30 0.22 -17.84
C ASP A 496 49.18 1.47 -18.02
N LEU A 497 49.32 1.92 -19.26
CA LEU A 497 50.15 3.06 -19.64
C LEU A 497 49.28 4.29 -19.89
N ASP A 498 49.86 5.47 -19.71
CA ASP A 498 49.21 6.70 -20.13
C ASP A 498 49.24 6.85 -21.67
N ARG A 499 48.59 7.90 -22.18
CA ARG A 499 48.53 8.17 -23.64
C ARG A 499 49.90 8.43 -24.28
N HIS A 500 50.95 8.61 -23.47
CA HIS A 500 52.33 8.83 -23.91
C HIS A 500 53.21 7.58 -23.73
N GLY A 501 52.66 6.48 -23.21
CA GLY A 501 53.40 5.24 -22.95
C GLY A 501 54.12 5.22 -21.60
N ASP A 502 53.89 6.21 -20.73
CA ASP A 502 54.47 6.24 -19.38
C ASP A 502 53.64 5.38 -18.41
N PRO A 503 54.26 4.67 -17.46
CA PRO A 503 53.52 3.93 -16.43
C PRO A 503 52.70 4.87 -15.54
N ARG A 504 51.45 4.47 -15.27
CA ARG A 504 50.55 5.20 -14.37
C ARG A 504 50.95 5.00 -12.91
N ARG A 505 50.53 5.93 -12.03
CA ARG A 505 50.73 5.77 -10.57
C ARG A 505 49.90 4.58 -10.07
N ASP A 506 50.50 3.71 -9.27
CA ASP A 506 49.83 2.52 -8.72
C ASP A 506 48.69 2.89 -7.75
N GLU A 507 48.91 3.92 -6.94
CA GLU A 507 47.98 4.39 -5.91
C GLU A 507 47.89 5.92 -5.90
N LEU A 508 46.70 6.45 -5.64
CA LEU A 508 46.41 7.87 -5.53
C LEU A 508 45.57 8.12 -4.28
N ASP A 509 46.00 9.00 -3.38
CA ASP A 509 45.24 9.42 -2.20
C ASP A 509 44.45 10.69 -2.52
N LEU A 510 43.12 10.66 -2.37
CA LEU A 510 42.31 11.88 -2.57
C LEU A 510 42.63 12.96 -1.54
N ALA A 511 43.25 12.63 -0.40
CA ALA A 511 43.72 13.62 0.57
C ALA A 511 45.04 14.30 0.16
N VAL A 512 45.75 13.80 -0.84
CA VAL A 512 47.04 14.34 -1.30
C VAL A 512 46.82 15.21 -2.54
N GLU A 513 47.17 16.49 -2.44
CA GLU A 513 46.92 17.47 -3.51
C GLU A 513 47.63 17.11 -4.82
N GLU A 514 48.85 16.56 -4.74
CA GLU A 514 49.60 16.12 -5.93
C GLU A 514 48.92 14.97 -6.66
N ASP A 515 48.35 14.01 -5.92
CA ASP A 515 47.64 12.87 -6.49
C ASP A 515 46.33 13.30 -7.13
N VAL A 516 45.61 14.24 -6.50
CA VAL A 516 44.42 14.86 -7.06
C VAL A 516 44.74 15.64 -8.34
N ARG A 517 45.86 16.39 -8.37
CA ARG A 517 46.31 17.09 -9.58
C ARG A 517 46.68 16.10 -10.69
N TYR A 518 47.37 15.01 -10.38
CA TYR A 518 47.70 13.96 -11.34
C TYR A 518 46.42 13.30 -11.90
N LEU A 519 45.48 12.94 -11.02
CA LEU A 519 44.23 12.29 -11.38
C LEU A 519 43.36 13.14 -12.32
N ASN A 520 43.32 14.46 -12.09
CA ASN A 520 42.60 15.41 -12.94
C ASN A 520 43.38 15.85 -14.19
N SER A 521 44.65 15.45 -14.33
CA SER A 521 45.43 15.70 -15.54
C SER A 521 45.03 14.75 -16.68
N ASP A 522 45.47 15.06 -17.90
CA ASP A 522 45.32 14.18 -19.06
C ASP A 522 45.96 12.78 -18.87
N ARG A 523 46.87 12.65 -17.89
CA ARG A 523 47.52 11.39 -17.54
C ARG A 523 46.73 10.54 -16.54
N GLY A 524 45.72 11.08 -15.84
CA GLY A 524 45.08 10.44 -14.69
C GLY A 524 43.91 9.49 -14.95
N ALA A 525 43.50 9.29 -16.22
CA ALA A 525 42.31 8.52 -16.67
C ALA A 525 41.56 7.69 -15.60
N PHE A 526 40.47 8.25 -15.05
CA PHE A 526 39.65 7.63 -13.98
C PHE A 526 39.19 6.19 -14.28
N SER A 527 38.98 5.83 -15.55
CA SER A 527 38.60 4.48 -15.96
C SER A 527 39.64 3.41 -15.61
N ALA A 528 40.91 3.81 -15.46
CA ALA A 528 42.03 2.95 -15.11
C ALA A 528 42.08 2.60 -13.61
N TYR A 529 41.33 3.30 -12.76
CA TYR A 529 41.39 3.16 -11.30
C TYR A 529 40.14 2.52 -10.71
N THR A 530 40.29 1.91 -9.53
CA THR A 530 39.21 1.43 -8.66
C THR A 530 39.20 2.18 -7.33
N LEU A 531 38.01 2.44 -6.81
CA LEU A 531 37.83 3.10 -5.52
C LEU A 531 38.04 2.12 -4.37
N ASN A 532 39.00 2.44 -3.52
CA ASN A 532 39.37 1.66 -2.35
C ASN A 532 39.45 2.53 -1.10
N PHE A 533 39.36 1.88 0.04
CA PHE A 533 39.36 2.50 1.36
C PHE A 533 40.34 1.79 2.28
N VAL A 534 41.07 2.51 3.13
CA VAL A 534 42.02 1.90 4.08
C VAL A 534 41.41 1.75 5.48
N ARG A 535 41.09 0.52 5.87
CA ARG A 535 40.56 0.15 7.19
C ARG A 535 41.71 -0.25 8.11
N GLU A 536 41.92 0.50 9.19
CA GLU A 536 43.11 0.39 10.05
C GLU A 536 44.42 0.62 9.25
N LYS A 537 45.58 0.76 9.90
CA LYS A 537 46.78 1.34 9.26
C LYS A 537 47.27 0.66 7.95
N TYR A 538 46.81 -0.55 7.57
CA TYR A 538 47.36 -1.29 6.42
C TYR A 538 46.39 -2.17 5.60
N ARG A 539 45.05 -2.17 5.83
CA ARG A 539 44.13 -3.04 5.05
C ARG A 539 43.29 -2.23 4.07
N THR A 540 43.58 -2.33 2.77
CA THR A 540 42.72 -1.77 1.71
C THR A 540 41.51 -2.67 1.47
N ILE A 541 40.35 -2.06 1.26
CA ILE A 541 39.11 -2.72 0.89
C ILE A 541 38.46 -1.99 -0.28
N ALA A 542 38.09 -2.73 -1.33
CA ALA A 542 37.37 -2.17 -2.46
C ALA A 542 35.95 -1.77 -2.04
N PHE A 543 35.39 -0.72 -2.67
CA PHE A 543 34.02 -0.27 -2.41
C PHE A 543 33.01 -1.43 -2.46
N GLU A 544 33.15 -2.34 -3.43
CA GLU A 544 32.28 -3.49 -3.68
C GLU A 544 32.29 -4.53 -2.55
N HIS A 545 33.34 -4.53 -1.72
CA HIS A 545 33.53 -5.46 -0.60
C HIS A 545 33.14 -4.86 0.75
N LEU A 546 32.73 -3.60 0.78
CA LEU A 546 32.15 -2.98 1.97
C LEU A 546 30.80 -3.64 2.30
N SER A 547 30.39 -3.58 3.56
CA SER A 547 29.04 -4.01 3.96
C SER A 547 27.96 -3.16 3.30
N SER A 548 26.74 -3.69 3.18
CA SER A 548 25.62 -2.99 2.54
C SER A 548 25.34 -1.62 3.17
N GLY A 549 25.44 -1.52 4.51
CA GLY A 549 25.31 -0.25 5.22
C GLY A 549 26.42 0.76 4.90
N GLU A 550 27.68 0.30 4.81
CA GLU A 550 28.82 1.15 4.44
C GLU A 550 28.69 1.67 3.01
N GLN A 551 28.30 0.79 2.07
CA GLN A 551 28.04 1.19 0.69
C GLN A 551 26.89 2.19 0.61
N SER A 552 25.83 1.97 1.38
CA SER A 552 24.64 2.84 1.43
C SER A 552 24.99 4.27 1.87
N ILE A 553 25.68 4.42 3.01
CA ILE A 553 26.04 5.75 3.52
C ILE A 553 27.07 6.44 2.61
N LEU A 554 28.06 5.73 2.09
CA LEU A 554 29.03 6.29 1.14
C LEU A 554 28.37 6.76 -0.15
N ASN A 555 27.44 5.97 -0.70
CA ASN A 555 26.68 6.35 -1.88
C ASN A 555 25.88 7.63 -1.64
N LEU A 556 25.21 7.75 -0.49
CA LEU A 556 24.47 8.95 -0.11
C LEU A 556 25.39 10.18 -0.10
N LEU A 557 26.53 10.10 0.60
CA LEU A 557 27.50 11.20 0.70
C LEU A 557 28.08 11.59 -0.65
N ILE A 558 28.55 10.61 -1.43
CA ILE A 558 29.15 10.84 -2.74
C ILE A 558 28.13 11.46 -3.70
N ASN A 559 26.87 11.02 -3.68
CA ASN A 559 25.80 11.57 -4.53
C ASN A 559 25.46 13.02 -4.18
N ILE A 560 25.44 13.37 -2.89
CA ILE A 560 25.16 14.74 -2.44
C ILE A 560 26.35 15.64 -2.78
N ILE A 561 27.58 15.28 -2.40
CA ILE A 561 28.76 16.14 -2.55
C ILE A 561 29.13 16.33 -4.04
N SER A 562 28.91 15.33 -4.89
CA SER A 562 29.19 15.46 -6.33
C SER A 562 28.19 16.36 -7.06
N SER A 563 27.05 16.70 -6.46
CA SER A 563 26.04 17.53 -7.11
C SER A 563 26.43 19.02 -7.18
N ASN A 564 25.69 19.78 -7.97
CA ASN A 564 25.73 21.24 -7.92
C ASN A 564 24.67 21.71 -6.93
N ALA A 565 25.07 21.89 -5.67
CA ALA A 565 24.14 21.92 -4.54
C ALA A 565 23.63 23.32 -4.14
N LEU A 566 24.17 24.39 -4.71
CA LEU A 566 23.79 25.75 -4.32
C LEU A 566 22.30 25.99 -4.57
N ASN A 567 21.56 26.40 -3.54
CA ASN A 567 20.10 26.64 -3.60
C ASN A 567 19.31 25.41 -4.10
N THR A 568 19.79 24.21 -3.81
CA THR A 568 19.14 22.95 -4.19
C THR A 568 18.51 22.29 -2.97
N THR A 569 17.36 21.66 -3.17
CA THR A 569 16.69 20.86 -2.13
C THR A 569 16.84 19.37 -2.41
N PHE A 570 17.46 18.63 -1.49
CA PHE A 570 17.58 17.19 -1.55
C PHE A 570 16.39 16.51 -0.89
N LEU A 571 15.79 15.52 -1.55
CA LEU A 571 14.73 14.70 -1.01
C LEU A 571 15.25 13.27 -0.84
N ILE A 572 15.33 12.81 0.40
CA ILE A 572 15.89 11.51 0.78
C ILE A 572 14.78 10.65 1.36
N ASP A 573 14.56 9.47 0.76
CA ASP A 573 13.52 8.52 1.19
C ASP A 573 14.16 7.32 1.89
N GLU A 574 13.85 7.15 3.17
CA GLU A 574 14.26 6.05 4.04
C GLU A 574 15.79 5.86 4.16
N PRO A 575 16.55 6.89 4.60
CA PRO A 575 18.01 6.81 4.73
C PRO A 575 18.51 5.76 5.73
N GLU A 576 17.67 5.31 6.67
CA GLU A 576 18.02 4.31 7.68
C GLU A 576 18.12 2.88 7.13
N ILE A 577 17.64 2.63 5.91
CA ILE A 577 17.63 1.28 5.34
C ILE A 577 19.07 0.75 5.27
N SER A 578 19.29 -0.42 5.89
CA SER A 578 20.60 -1.08 6.01
C SER A 578 21.63 -0.37 6.91
N LEU A 579 21.27 0.71 7.61
CA LEU A 579 22.16 1.40 8.55
C LEU A 579 21.99 0.85 9.97
N HIS A 580 23.12 0.58 10.65
CA HIS A 580 23.11 0.28 12.08
C HIS A 580 22.74 1.54 12.90
N VAL A 581 22.17 1.36 14.09
CA VAL A 581 21.65 2.43 14.96
C VAL A 581 22.68 3.55 15.21
N GLY A 582 23.94 3.21 15.43
CA GLY A 582 25.01 4.21 15.61
C GLY A 582 25.18 5.17 14.43
N TRP A 583 24.99 4.71 13.19
CA TRP A 583 25.01 5.59 12.02
C TRP A 583 23.71 6.36 11.84
N GLN A 584 22.56 5.77 12.19
CA GLN A 584 21.29 6.47 12.22
C GLN A 584 21.33 7.70 13.14
N GLN A 585 22.05 7.63 14.27
CA GLN A 585 22.28 8.76 15.18
C GLN A 585 23.14 9.87 14.55
N ILE A 586 24.07 9.51 13.65
CA ILE A 586 25.05 10.44 13.08
C ILE A 586 24.53 11.10 11.79
N VAL A 587 23.65 10.42 11.04
CA VAL A 587 23.09 10.92 9.76
C VAL A 587 22.55 12.35 9.87
N PRO A 588 21.70 12.71 10.87
CA PRO A 588 21.19 14.08 10.97
C PRO A 588 22.31 15.13 11.07
N ARG A 589 23.33 14.86 11.88
CA ARG A 589 24.50 15.73 12.03
C ARG A 589 25.28 15.89 10.72
N ILE A 590 25.39 14.82 9.93
CA ILE A 590 26.03 14.89 8.62
C ILE A 590 25.19 15.74 7.65
N LEU A 591 23.88 15.57 7.64
CA LEU A 591 22.99 16.38 6.79
C LEU A 591 23.04 17.86 7.18
N THR A 592 23.10 18.19 8.47
CA THR A 592 23.31 19.57 8.93
C THR A 592 24.64 20.14 8.42
N LEU A 593 25.75 19.38 8.54
CA LEU A 593 27.05 19.79 8.01
C LEU A 593 27.00 20.03 6.49
N LEU A 594 26.34 19.13 5.75
CA LEU A 594 26.16 19.27 4.31
C LEU A 594 25.30 20.50 3.96
N SER A 595 24.22 20.74 4.71
CA SER A 595 23.34 21.90 4.55
C SER A 595 24.11 23.21 4.67
N GLU A 596 24.92 23.33 5.71
CA GLU A 596 25.74 24.52 5.96
C GLU A 596 26.83 24.71 4.90
N ARG A 597 27.53 23.64 4.53
CA ARG A 597 28.70 23.71 3.62
C ARG A 597 28.32 23.85 2.15
N LEU A 598 27.15 23.35 1.77
CA LEU A 598 26.66 23.39 0.39
C LEU A 598 25.62 24.47 0.12
N GLY A 599 25.04 25.07 1.18
CA GLY A 599 23.91 25.99 1.04
C GLY A 599 22.68 25.30 0.45
N ALA A 600 22.42 24.06 0.88
CA ALA A 600 21.40 23.18 0.33
C ALA A 600 20.42 22.70 1.40
N SER A 601 19.12 22.65 1.09
CA SER A 601 18.11 22.16 2.02
C SER A 601 17.93 20.65 1.89
N PHE A 602 17.52 19.99 2.97
CA PHE A 602 17.27 18.55 3.00
C PHE A 602 15.85 18.26 3.48
N ILE A 603 15.17 17.34 2.82
CA ILE A 603 13.88 16.79 3.24
C ILE A 603 14.04 15.28 3.33
N VAL A 604 13.80 14.73 4.51
CA VAL A 604 14.04 13.33 4.81
C VAL A 604 12.73 12.68 5.23
N ALA A 605 12.26 11.70 4.46
CA ALA A 605 11.20 10.79 4.92
C ALA A 605 11.85 9.60 5.63
N THR A 606 11.39 9.28 6.83
CA THR A 606 11.97 8.21 7.66
C THR A 606 10.91 7.50 8.50
N HIS A 607 11.14 6.23 8.80
CA HIS A 607 10.49 5.46 9.85
C HIS A 607 11.30 5.44 11.15
N SER A 608 12.54 5.93 11.17
CA SER A 608 13.42 5.82 12.33
C SER A 608 13.25 7.00 13.30
N PRO A 609 12.75 6.75 14.53
CA PRO A 609 12.72 7.79 15.55
C PRO A 609 14.12 8.16 16.04
N VAL A 610 15.13 7.32 15.81
CA VAL A 610 16.53 7.61 16.13
C VAL A 610 17.04 8.81 15.33
N LEU A 611 16.62 8.96 14.08
CA LEU A 611 16.99 10.12 13.26
C LEU A 611 16.40 11.41 13.83
N ILE A 612 15.12 11.39 14.20
CA ILE A 612 14.43 12.55 14.76
C ILE A 612 15.03 12.96 16.11
N ALA A 613 15.38 11.97 16.95
CA ALA A 613 16.00 12.23 18.25
C ALA A 613 17.38 12.88 18.18
N ASN A 614 18.07 12.75 17.05
CA ASN A 614 19.38 13.34 16.80
C ASN A 614 19.34 14.54 15.84
N ALA A 615 18.15 15.00 15.43
CA ALA A 615 17.99 16.19 14.61
C ALA A 615 18.45 17.45 15.36
N ALA A 616 18.99 18.44 14.63
CA ALA A 616 19.44 19.69 15.22
C ALA A 616 18.26 20.54 15.72
N LYS A 617 18.53 21.49 16.61
CA LYS A 617 17.48 22.38 17.17
C LYS A 617 16.79 23.23 16.10
N ASP A 618 17.54 23.66 15.09
CA ASP A 618 17.03 24.50 14.00
C ASP A 618 16.31 23.70 12.89
N ASP A 619 16.41 22.37 12.94
CA ASP A 619 15.74 21.46 12.02
C ASP A 619 14.24 21.44 12.27
N ILE A 620 13.48 21.14 11.24
CA ILE A 620 12.03 21.00 11.31
C ILE A 620 11.71 19.51 11.33
N CYS A 621 10.91 19.06 12.29
CA CYS A 621 10.51 17.66 12.39
C CYS A 621 8.99 17.60 12.38
N TYR A 622 8.43 16.75 11.51
CA TYR A 622 7.00 16.51 11.42
C TYR A 622 6.70 15.04 11.69
N VAL A 623 5.63 14.78 12.43
CA VAL A 623 4.98 13.47 12.44
C VAL A 623 3.85 13.48 11.42
N SER A 624 3.84 12.49 10.55
CA SER A 624 2.77 12.23 9.59
C SER A 624 1.80 11.20 10.18
N ARG A 625 0.55 11.60 10.38
CA ARG A 625 -0.54 10.70 10.80
C ARG A 625 -1.80 11.02 10.00
N PHE A 626 -2.39 10.02 9.33
CA PHE A 626 -3.72 10.14 8.70
C PHE A 626 -3.91 11.44 7.92
N ALA A 627 -2.96 11.80 7.04
CA ALA A 627 -2.97 12.96 6.15
C ALA A 627 -2.51 14.27 6.76
N GLU A 628 -2.32 14.33 8.06
CA GLU A 628 -1.91 15.54 8.75
C GLU A 628 -0.41 15.50 9.05
N LEU A 629 0.24 16.65 8.87
CA LEU A 629 1.60 16.89 9.33
C LEU A 629 1.54 17.74 10.59
N LYS A 630 1.82 17.11 11.73
CA LYS A 630 1.98 17.82 12.99
C LYS A 630 3.47 18.05 13.25
N GLU A 631 3.84 19.28 13.54
CA GLU A 631 5.22 19.59 13.93
C GLU A 631 5.54 18.99 15.29
N ILE A 632 6.75 18.43 15.42
CA ILE A 632 7.30 17.87 16.65
C ILE A 632 8.13 18.98 17.34
N PRO A 633 7.69 19.48 18.51
CA PRO A 633 8.42 20.44 19.32
C PRO A 633 9.82 19.93 19.71
N ILE A 634 10.79 20.84 19.88
CA ILE A 634 12.19 20.47 20.15
C ILE A 634 12.33 19.63 21.43
N ASP A 635 11.56 19.95 22.46
CA ASP A 635 11.53 19.26 23.75
C ASP A 635 10.98 17.82 23.65
N GLU A 636 10.16 17.52 22.65
CA GLU A 636 9.62 16.19 22.41
C GLU A 636 10.53 15.30 21.53
N ARG A 637 11.55 15.89 20.87
CA ARG A 637 12.42 15.14 19.94
C ARG A 637 13.36 14.17 20.65
N HIS A 638 13.83 14.51 21.86
CA HIS A 638 14.96 13.82 22.48
C HIS A 638 14.68 12.38 22.94
N SER A 639 13.41 11.98 23.06
CA SER A 639 13.04 10.64 23.49
C SER A 639 12.54 9.81 22.32
N VAL A 640 13.34 8.81 21.93
CA VAL A 640 12.96 7.80 20.93
C VAL A 640 11.68 7.09 21.35
N GLU A 641 11.51 6.83 22.64
CA GLU A 641 10.33 6.18 23.21
C GLU A 641 9.08 7.07 23.10
N THR A 642 9.22 8.39 23.28
CA THR A 642 8.15 9.37 23.04
C THR A 642 7.77 9.41 21.58
N LEU A 643 8.75 9.38 20.67
CA LEU A 643 8.51 9.37 19.24
C LEU A 643 7.87 8.06 18.77
N LEU A 644 8.23 6.92 19.36
CA LEU A 644 7.59 5.61 19.12
C LEU A 644 6.14 5.60 19.62
N MET A 645 5.91 6.13 20.82
CA MET A 645 4.58 6.17 21.41
C MET A 645 3.67 7.17 20.73
N ASP A 646 4.05 8.44 20.73
CA ASP A 646 3.24 9.48 20.13
C ASP A 646 3.22 9.21 18.61
N GLY A 647 4.36 9.06 17.95
CA GLY A 647 4.45 8.96 16.49
C GLY A 647 3.94 7.67 15.85
N PHE A 648 4.13 6.52 16.48
CA PHE A 648 3.82 5.20 15.87
C PHE A 648 2.76 4.41 16.65
N GLY A 649 2.37 4.86 17.84
CA GLY A 649 1.44 4.13 18.71
C GLY A 649 2.04 2.82 19.24
N THR A 650 3.37 2.70 19.25
CA THR A 650 4.09 1.49 19.66
C THR A 650 4.61 1.68 21.07
N TYR A 651 4.14 0.85 22.00
CA TYR A 651 4.64 0.86 23.38
C TYR A 651 5.80 -0.11 23.54
N THR A 652 6.80 0.32 24.30
CA THR A 652 7.98 -0.46 24.64
C THR A 652 8.01 -0.65 26.16
N PRO A 653 8.09 -1.89 26.69
CA PRO A 653 8.14 -2.13 28.13
C PRO A 653 9.30 -1.39 28.83
N HIS A 654 9.10 -0.94 30.08
CA HIS A 654 10.03 -0.06 30.83
C HIS A 654 10.25 1.30 30.15
N ASN A 655 9.19 1.86 29.59
CA ASN A 655 9.26 3.16 28.93
C ASN A 655 9.60 4.26 29.95
N ARG A 656 10.79 4.84 29.84
CA ARG A 656 11.24 5.92 30.73
C ARG A 656 10.34 7.14 30.59
N GLU A 657 9.71 7.36 29.44
CA GLU A 657 8.73 8.42 29.23
C GLU A 657 7.49 8.23 30.10
N VAL A 658 7.01 7.00 30.33
CA VAL A 658 5.87 6.76 31.22
C VAL A 658 6.20 7.25 32.62
N HIS A 659 7.40 6.93 33.11
CA HIS A 659 7.90 7.43 34.40
C HIS A 659 8.09 8.95 34.42
N GLU A 660 8.74 9.54 33.40
CA GLU A 660 9.00 10.98 33.33
C GLU A 660 7.72 11.81 33.18
N ARG A 661 6.72 11.35 32.40
CA ARG A 661 5.42 12.01 32.29
C ARG A 661 4.61 11.88 33.56
N CYS A 662 4.54 10.69 34.18
CA CYS A 662 3.90 10.54 35.48
C CYS A 662 4.53 11.50 36.51
N ALA A 663 5.86 11.62 36.53
CA ALA A 663 6.56 12.56 37.38
C ALA A 663 6.26 14.03 37.04
N LYS A 664 6.25 14.41 35.76
CA LYS A 664 5.89 15.77 35.31
C LYS A 664 4.46 16.13 35.70
N VAL A 665 3.49 15.23 35.52
CA VAL A 665 2.08 15.46 35.90
C VAL A 665 1.97 15.66 37.41
N VAL A 666 2.60 14.79 38.20
CA VAL A 666 2.64 14.93 39.65
C VAL A 666 3.31 16.24 40.06
N ALA A 667 4.44 16.61 39.45
CA ALA A 667 5.15 17.86 39.74
C ALA A 667 4.33 19.10 39.36
N SER A 668 3.67 19.09 38.19
CA SER A 668 2.77 20.16 37.74
C SER A 668 1.61 20.33 38.70
N ILE A 669 1.00 19.23 39.19
CA ILE A 669 -0.07 19.28 40.19
C ILE A 669 0.43 19.78 41.54
N ILE A 670 1.61 19.35 42.00
CA ILE A 670 2.20 19.86 43.25
C ILE A 670 2.49 21.36 43.15
N SER A 671 2.95 21.83 41.99
CA SER A 671 3.15 23.26 41.73
C SER A 671 1.83 24.04 41.58
N ALA A 672 0.77 23.36 41.15
CA ALA A 672 -0.58 23.93 40.96
C ALA A 672 -1.26 24.32 42.27
N VAL A 673 -0.82 23.78 43.41
CA VAL A 673 -1.40 24.10 44.73
C VAL A 673 -1.20 25.57 45.12
N ASN A 674 -0.43 26.37 44.35
CA ASN A 674 -0.15 27.77 44.66
C ASN A 674 -0.48 28.80 43.54
N THR A 675 -1.06 28.42 42.39
CA THR A 675 -1.41 29.40 41.34
C THR A 675 -2.62 29.01 40.46
N PRO A 676 -3.50 29.97 40.05
CA PRO A 676 -4.82 29.66 39.47
C PRO A 676 -4.86 29.27 37.97
N ASP A 677 -3.79 29.44 37.19
CA ASP A 677 -3.79 29.22 35.73
C ASP A 677 -3.69 27.74 35.29
N VAL A 678 -3.80 26.78 36.21
CA VAL A 678 -3.29 25.40 36.01
C VAL A 678 -4.37 24.38 35.58
N VAL A 679 -5.65 24.76 35.55
CA VAL A 679 -6.76 23.83 35.23
C VAL A 679 -6.70 23.27 33.79
N VAL A 680 -6.29 24.09 32.82
CA VAL A 680 -6.20 23.66 31.41
C VAL A 680 -5.01 22.72 31.17
N GLN A 681 -3.86 22.99 31.79
CA GLN A 681 -2.67 22.14 31.66
C GLN A 681 -2.85 20.77 32.33
N VAL A 682 -3.55 20.71 33.46
CA VAL A 682 -3.82 19.44 34.15
C VAL A 682 -4.79 18.57 33.33
N SER A 683 -5.82 19.17 32.71
CA SER A 683 -6.74 18.43 31.82
C SER A 683 -6.01 17.81 30.63
N GLU A 684 -5.20 18.59 29.92
CA GLU A 684 -4.46 18.11 28.75
C GLU A 684 -3.49 16.97 29.11
N ALA A 685 -2.83 17.09 30.27
CA ALA A 685 -1.92 16.07 30.75
C ALA A 685 -2.64 14.79 31.21
N THR A 686 -3.82 14.89 31.83
CA THR A 686 -4.65 13.71 32.16
C THR A 686 -5.20 12.99 30.94
N ASP A 687 -5.57 13.71 29.89
CA ASP A 687 -6.08 13.10 28.66
C ASP A 687 -4.98 12.34 27.92
N LYS A 688 -3.74 12.86 27.92
CA LYS A 688 -2.55 12.14 27.44
C LYS A 688 -2.34 10.85 28.24
N LEU A 689 -2.35 10.88 29.58
CA LEU A 689 -2.19 9.66 30.41
C LEU A 689 -3.26 8.59 30.14
N LYS A 690 -4.52 8.98 29.88
CA LYS A 690 -5.59 8.04 29.49
C LYS A 690 -5.35 7.41 28.11
N GLN A 691 -4.75 8.14 27.16
CA GLN A 691 -4.34 7.58 25.87
C GLN A 691 -3.22 6.55 26.03
N PHE A 692 -2.29 6.77 26.97
CA PHE A 692 -1.26 5.79 27.32
C PHE A 692 -1.87 4.50 27.90
N GLU A 693 -2.80 4.62 28.85
CA GLU A 693 -3.50 3.45 29.41
C GLU A 693 -4.14 2.59 28.32
N LYS A 694 -4.82 3.21 27.34
CA LYS A 694 -5.43 2.50 26.21
C LYS A 694 -4.41 1.80 25.31
N SER A 695 -3.26 2.44 25.06
CA SER A 695 -2.22 1.90 24.18
C SER A 695 -1.54 0.69 24.83
N ILE A 696 -1.18 0.80 26.12
CA ILE A 696 -0.61 -0.29 26.91
C ILE A 696 -1.58 -1.48 26.99
N HIS A 697 -2.89 -1.20 27.16
CA HIS A 697 -3.91 -2.25 27.24
C HIS A 697 -4.09 -3.02 25.92
N LYS A 698 -3.91 -2.36 24.78
CA LYS A 698 -4.03 -2.98 23.45
C LYS A 698 -2.92 -4.02 23.20
N GLU A 699 -1.71 -3.77 23.70
CA GLU A 699 -0.54 -4.64 23.50
C GLU A 699 -0.50 -5.82 24.49
N LEU A 700 -1.11 -5.67 25.67
CA LEU A 700 -1.29 -6.72 26.68
C LEU A 700 -2.19 -7.89 26.19
N LEU A 701 -3.00 -7.66 25.16
CA LEU A 701 -3.83 -8.70 24.52
C LEU A 701 -3.02 -9.59 23.56
N THR A 702 -1.82 -9.16 23.17
CA THR A 702 -0.97 -9.85 22.18
C THR A 702 0.23 -10.59 22.79
N ASP A 703 0.75 -10.14 23.94
CA ASP A 703 1.82 -10.87 24.66
C ASP A 703 1.79 -10.54 26.16
N SER A 704 1.88 -11.57 27.02
CA SER A 704 1.74 -11.41 28.48
C SER A 704 3.10 -11.24 29.16
N ASP A 705 3.62 -10.01 29.16
CA ASP A 705 4.86 -9.66 29.87
C ASP A 705 4.55 -9.00 31.22
N GLU A 706 5.12 -9.51 32.33
CA GLU A 706 4.97 -8.95 33.70
C GLU A 706 5.35 -7.46 33.77
N ARG A 707 6.21 -7.03 32.86
CA ARG A 707 6.76 -5.67 32.77
C ARG A 707 5.72 -4.66 32.30
N THR A 708 4.89 -5.02 31.34
CA THR A 708 3.78 -4.20 30.83
C THR A 708 2.74 -3.94 31.93
N ALA A 709 2.55 -4.90 32.83
CA ALA A 709 1.64 -4.75 33.98
C ALA A 709 2.15 -3.73 35.02
N SER A 710 3.47 -3.62 35.21
CA SER A 710 4.07 -2.63 36.11
C SER A 710 3.87 -1.18 35.64
N ASP A 711 4.08 -0.92 34.34
CA ASP A 711 3.89 0.42 33.77
C ASP A 711 2.40 0.81 33.76
N LEU A 712 1.50 -0.15 33.51
CA LEU A 712 0.06 0.06 33.61
C LEU A 712 -0.38 0.41 35.05
N ASP A 713 0.18 -0.28 36.05
CA ASP A 713 -0.07 0.00 37.46
C ASP A 713 0.42 1.42 37.85
N LEU A 714 1.58 1.84 37.34
CA LEU A 714 2.09 3.20 37.55
C LEU A 714 1.18 4.28 36.96
N VAL A 715 0.71 4.10 35.73
CA VAL A 715 -0.22 5.05 35.07
C VAL A 715 -1.53 5.13 35.86
N ARG A 716 -2.08 4.00 36.28
CA ARG A 716 -3.32 3.94 37.08
C ARG A 716 -3.17 4.61 38.44
N LYS A 717 -2.07 4.35 39.16
CA LYS A 717 -1.76 5.02 40.42
C LYS A 717 -1.65 6.53 40.25
N THR A 718 -1.02 6.97 39.16
CA THR A 718 -0.89 8.40 38.86
C THR A 718 -2.25 9.04 38.57
N LEU A 719 -3.06 8.46 37.68
CA LEU A 719 -4.41 8.94 37.38
C LEU A 719 -5.32 8.96 38.62
N GLY A 720 -5.22 7.94 39.48
CA GLY A 720 -5.91 7.88 40.76
C GLY A 720 -5.51 9.02 41.69
N ALA A 721 -4.21 9.29 41.84
CA ALA A 721 -3.70 10.40 42.63
C ALA A 721 -4.18 11.77 42.09
N VAL A 722 -4.17 11.96 40.77
CA VAL A 722 -4.70 13.19 40.15
C VAL A 722 -6.18 13.39 40.45
N SER A 723 -6.99 12.33 40.33
CA SER A 723 -8.44 12.39 40.62
C SER A 723 -8.73 12.74 42.07
N MET A 724 -7.95 12.22 43.02
CA MET A 724 -8.11 12.54 44.45
C MET A 724 -7.78 14.01 44.75
N LEU A 725 -6.72 14.54 44.13
CA LEU A 725 -6.27 15.92 44.32
C LEU A 725 -7.25 16.94 43.71
N LEU A 726 -7.79 16.67 42.52
CA LEU A 726 -8.83 17.52 41.90
C LEU A 726 -10.10 17.57 42.75
N LYS A 727 -10.53 16.43 43.33
CA LYS A 727 -11.67 16.39 44.25
C LYS A 727 -11.41 17.18 45.55
N GLN A 728 -10.17 17.21 46.03
CA GLN A 728 -9.81 18.00 47.22
C GLN A 728 -9.77 19.51 46.93
N SER A 729 -9.32 19.95 45.75
CA SER A 729 -9.37 21.38 45.39
C SER A 729 -10.80 21.88 45.19
N GLU A 730 -11.68 21.07 44.59
CA GLU A 730 -13.11 21.39 44.45
C GLU A 730 -13.81 21.52 45.82
N ALA A 731 -13.47 20.65 46.78
CA ALA A 731 -14.01 20.74 48.15
C ALA A 731 -13.47 21.93 48.96
N SER A 732 -12.37 22.55 48.53
CA SER A 732 -11.73 23.70 49.20
C SER A 732 -12.16 25.06 48.64
N HIS A 733 -12.90 25.07 47.53
CA HIS A 733 -13.39 26.28 46.83
C HIS A 733 -14.94 26.31 46.72
N GLY A 734 -15.63 25.41 47.43
CA GLY A 734 -17.09 25.35 47.54
C GLY A 734 -17.64 26.09 48.76
#